data_AF-A0A8C1ZLF4-F1
#
_entry.id   AF-A0A8C1ZLF4-F1
#
_cell.length_a   1.000
_cell.length_b   1.000
_cell.length_c   1.000
_cell.angle_alpha   90.00
_cell.angle_beta   90.00
_cell.angle_gamma   90.00
#
_symmetry.space_group_name_H-M   'P 1'
#
loop_
_entity.id
_entity.type
_entity.pdbx_description
1 polymer ?
#
loop_
_entity_poly.entity_id
_entity_poly.type
_entity_poly.pdbx_seq_one_letter_code
_entity_poly.pdbx_strand_id
1 'polypeptide(L)'
;IHLNRFDDIFFNFATTNIFETRVAGRMVADMCRAAAKCHPAESLRLFVPHCCNAITHLTANEDVSNEEELDKELLWNLQLLSEVTRVDGEKLLPYRTQLVQTLQLTLRLRCKQGYSLACNLLHHILRSTALTYPTDYCSVPGGFNRPLQEYLPIKDWGRPGDLWNLEIRWHVPSSEETAFVFYVLDLLLQPELQRLQRYAQGEQDMSRDDVLQSLCVVQHCLLGAGSMLPPLDGRTVTGLVPSMVSLEETKLYIGVDYDESRENYREAICKVMRQLLHYILEHSEDDTKSLFAIIKIISDLMHFRGSHKHEFDSRWKSFTLVKKSMENRLHGKKQHIRALLIDRVLLQHEMRKLLVEGCEYKTVHQDLLRDLLRLSTSTYSQVRSKAQNVLFTALGTYNFCCRDITPRVLELLEPTRTDVTQQQFKGALYCLLGNHCGVCLANLHDWDCIAQTWPSIVRSGLSSAMSLEKPSIVRLFDDLADKVHRQYETIGIDFTVSSIACFVHKLWNNVLEQGLALQQDKNQEAVQPWKFEHIAIGFLSLLLRDDYPLPAPAVLFFVQSLNHDALVVRKMAIAAMAGILKQLKRPRKKIPVSPCDISGVMEPEGLVAGDRPGNDWLQYHGDSLPNTQQDWDNFCFVEKTHWGYYCWPKNLMVYAPAAEQPKDLSAENMNERERVIYDHFTEPMFIKQLIEFLSLEDRKGKDKFNPRRFCLFKGLFRNYSDAFLPVLKPHMERLANDSHESTQRCVAEIIAGLVRGSKHWSFSKVEALWKFLIPLMRTALSNITVETYADWGTCVATACESRDPRKLHWLLEMLMECPLSGEGGSFVDACHLYVLQGGLAQQEWRVPELLHRLLSYLEPKLTQVYKNVRERIGSVLTYIFMIDVTLPYTLPTKSPHIAEFTERILSQLKPLIEGDEEIQNHVVEENGVGEQDERTQAIRLLKTVLKWLMASAGRSFSTAVPQQLQLLPLLFKWIADFHSVPVSVHLYDELKRDAKTCLSLMSQGLLYPEQIPMVLKVLHEIAGSSSWHARFSVLTYLQIMVFYNLFTILSNEQAVQDVWMPPCRLTLRLYAKPHYPKRGREALWWTPFLQLSSLIILTQKGMKCL
;
A
#
# COMPACT_ATOMS: atom_id res chain seq x y z
N ILE A 1 51.30 4.91 -29.86
CA ILE A 1 51.97 3.63 -30.19
C ILE A 1 51.17 2.42 -29.68
N HIS A 2 50.78 2.33 -28.39
CA HIS A 2 50.03 1.16 -27.90
C HIS A 2 48.53 1.09 -28.28
N LEU A 3 47.86 2.23 -28.51
CA LEU A 3 46.43 2.25 -28.88
C LEU A 3 46.15 1.77 -30.31
N ASN A 4 46.97 2.16 -31.30
CA ASN A 4 46.87 1.64 -32.68
C ASN A 4 47.01 0.11 -32.74
N ARG A 5 47.78 -0.47 -31.81
CA ARG A 5 47.94 -1.93 -31.71
C ARG A 5 46.64 -2.63 -31.33
N PHE A 6 45.74 -1.99 -30.57
CA PHE A 6 44.45 -2.59 -30.23
C PHE A 6 43.50 -2.58 -31.42
N ASP A 7 43.44 -1.47 -32.18
CA ASP A 7 42.64 -1.39 -33.40
C ASP A 7 43.07 -2.46 -34.41
N ASP A 8 44.38 -2.67 -34.58
CA ASP A 8 44.92 -3.74 -35.43
C ASP A 8 44.56 -5.15 -34.93
N ILE A 9 44.61 -5.39 -33.61
CA ILE A 9 44.22 -6.69 -33.03
C ILE A 9 42.73 -6.96 -33.26
N PHE A 10 41.87 -5.97 -33.01
CA PHE A 10 40.43 -6.12 -33.22
C PHE A 10 40.10 -6.30 -34.70
N PHE A 11 40.74 -5.54 -35.58
CA PHE A 11 40.57 -5.67 -37.03
C PHE A 11 40.96 -7.07 -37.50
N ASN A 12 42.15 -7.55 -37.12
CA ASN A 12 42.60 -8.89 -37.49
C ASN A 12 41.66 -9.96 -36.92
N PHE A 13 41.26 -9.85 -35.65
CA PHE A 13 40.34 -10.82 -35.04
C PHE A 13 38.97 -10.88 -35.72
N ALA A 14 38.41 -9.73 -36.09
CA ALA A 14 37.09 -9.62 -36.71
C ALA A 14 37.06 -10.02 -38.20
N THR A 15 38.17 -9.85 -38.91
CA THR A 15 38.28 -10.16 -40.35
C THR A 15 38.77 -11.58 -40.62
N THR A 16 39.54 -12.18 -39.71
CA THR A 16 40.02 -13.57 -39.88
C THR A 16 39.03 -14.64 -39.43
N ASN A 17 38.05 -14.28 -38.61
CA ASN A 17 37.05 -15.21 -38.08
C ASN A 17 35.65 -14.76 -38.48
N ILE A 18 34.84 -15.71 -38.99
CA ILE A 18 33.42 -15.47 -39.30
C ILE A 18 32.60 -15.84 -38.06
N PHE A 19 31.79 -14.90 -37.58
CA PHE A 19 30.97 -15.09 -36.39
C PHE A 19 29.49 -15.23 -36.73
N GLU A 20 28.75 -15.96 -35.89
CA GLU A 20 27.29 -16.02 -35.96
C GLU A 20 26.67 -14.71 -35.45
N THR A 21 25.54 -14.30 -36.02
CA THR A 21 25.06 -12.92 -35.90
C THR A 21 24.24 -12.60 -34.64
N ARG A 22 23.83 -13.61 -33.85
CA ARG A 22 22.90 -13.42 -32.72
C ARG A 22 23.59 -13.03 -31.43
N VAL A 23 24.69 -13.70 -31.06
CA VAL A 23 25.38 -13.52 -29.77
C VAL A 23 26.85 -13.17 -29.98
N ALA A 24 27.65 -14.09 -30.52
CA ALA A 24 29.09 -13.93 -30.65
C ALA A 24 29.45 -12.77 -31.57
N GLY A 25 28.86 -12.71 -32.76
CA GLY A 25 29.06 -11.61 -33.71
C GLY A 25 28.62 -10.27 -33.13
N ARG A 26 27.49 -10.23 -32.41
CA ARG A 26 27.04 -9.00 -31.75
C ARG A 26 28.06 -8.48 -30.73
N MET A 27 28.60 -9.36 -29.90
CA MET A 27 29.63 -9.01 -28.92
C MET A 27 30.90 -8.49 -29.60
N VAL A 28 31.38 -9.17 -30.64
CA VAL A 28 32.59 -8.76 -31.37
C VAL A 28 32.36 -7.43 -32.09
N ALA A 29 31.22 -7.24 -32.74
CA ALA A 29 30.86 -5.98 -33.40
C ALA A 29 30.75 -4.81 -32.41
N ASP A 30 30.15 -5.02 -31.24
CA ASP A 30 30.10 -4.02 -30.15
C ASP A 30 31.51 -3.69 -29.61
N MET A 31 32.42 -4.65 -29.55
CA MET A 31 33.84 -4.44 -29.20
C MET A 31 34.57 -3.61 -30.26
N CYS A 32 34.41 -3.95 -31.54
CA CYS A 32 34.95 -3.17 -32.66
C CYS A 32 34.41 -1.73 -32.66
N ARG A 33 33.12 -1.55 -32.34
CA ARG A 33 32.52 -0.22 -32.18
C ARG A 33 33.16 0.57 -31.04
N ALA A 34 33.50 -0.08 -29.92
CA ALA A 34 34.18 0.60 -28.81
C ALA A 34 35.55 1.16 -29.22
N ALA A 35 36.31 0.41 -30.03
CA ALA A 35 37.54 0.89 -30.64
C ALA A 35 37.28 2.08 -31.60
N ALA A 36 36.29 1.93 -32.49
CA ALA A 36 35.90 2.98 -33.43
C ALA A 36 35.44 4.28 -32.75
N LYS A 37 34.75 4.21 -31.62
CA LYS A 37 34.36 5.41 -30.85
C LYS A 37 35.54 6.13 -30.21
N CYS A 38 36.62 5.42 -29.87
CA CYS A 38 37.81 6.03 -29.29
C CYS A 38 38.67 6.74 -30.36
N HIS A 39 38.91 6.08 -31.51
CA HIS A 39 39.70 6.64 -32.61
C HIS A 39 38.97 6.50 -33.96
N PRO A 40 37.97 7.36 -34.22
CA PRO A 40 37.07 7.20 -35.35
C PRO A 40 37.79 7.22 -36.70
N ALA A 41 38.74 8.13 -36.90
CA ALA A 41 39.43 8.28 -38.19
C ALA A 41 40.25 7.04 -38.59
N GLU A 42 40.98 6.43 -37.65
CA GLU A 42 41.82 5.27 -37.94
C GLU A 42 41.02 3.98 -38.05
N SER A 43 40.09 3.73 -37.11
CA SER A 43 39.28 2.51 -37.15
C SER A 43 38.37 2.47 -38.38
N LEU A 44 37.72 3.58 -38.74
CA LEU A 44 36.86 3.63 -39.94
C LEU A 44 37.65 3.37 -41.23
N ARG A 45 38.90 3.86 -41.30
CA ARG A 45 39.79 3.65 -42.45
C ARG A 45 40.09 2.17 -42.70
N LEU A 46 40.12 1.35 -41.65
CA LEU A 46 40.32 -0.10 -41.76
C LEU A 46 39.01 -0.83 -42.06
N PHE A 47 37.99 -0.64 -41.22
CA PHE A 47 36.78 -1.45 -41.25
C PHE A 47 35.83 -1.13 -42.40
N VAL A 48 35.57 0.15 -42.70
CA VAL A 48 34.54 0.53 -43.69
C VAL A 48 34.91 0.06 -45.10
N PRO A 49 36.11 0.36 -45.64
CA PRO A 49 36.48 -0.11 -46.97
C PRO A 49 36.51 -1.64 -47.07
N HIS A 50 37.01 -2.33 -46.04
CA HIS A 50 37.06 -3.80 -46.02
C HIS A 50 35.66 -4.41 -46.09
N CYS A 51 34.75 -3.99 -45.20
CA CYS A 51 33.40 -4.52 -45.15
C CYS A 51 32.62 -4.16 -46.42
N CYS A 52 32.69 -2.92 -46.90
CA CYS A 52 32.02 -2.50 -48.13
C CYS A 52 32.50 -3.32 -49.35
N ASN A 53 33.80 -3.57 -49.48
CA ASN A 53 34.34 -4.36 -50.58
C ASN A 53 33.92 -5.84 -50.47
N ALA A 54 33.99 -6.43 -49.27
CA ALA A 54 33.55 -7.80 -49.02
C ALA A 54 32.06 -7.98 -49.34
N ILE A 55 31.21 -7.06 -48.87
CA ILE A 55 29.77 -7.08 -49.15
C ILE A 55 29.53 -6.94 -50.65
N THR A 56 30.13 -5.95 -51.31
CA THR A 56 29.93 -5.71 -52.76
C THR A 56 30.36 -6.91 -53.59
N HIS A 57 31.46 -7.58 -53.22
CA HIS A 57 31.94 -8.79 -53.88
C HIS A 57 30.97 -9.97 -53.69
N LEU A 58 30.47 -10.17 -52.46
CA LEU A 58 29.51 -11.24 -52.14
C LEU A 58 28.12 -11.00 -52.75
N THR A 59 27.74 -9.73 -52.97
CA THR A 59 26.47 -9.35 -53.62
C THR A 59 26.60 -9.12 -55.12
N ALA A 60 27.77 -9.38 -55.72
CA ALA A 60 27.99 -9.17 -57.16
C ALA A 60 27.19 -10.14 -58.04
N ASN A 61 26.72 -11.26 -57.47
CA ASN A 61 25.84 -12.19 -58.15
C ASN A 61 24.38 -11.75 -57.95
N GLU A 62 23.66 -11.41 -59.03
CA GLU A 62 22.30 -10.83 -58.95
C GLU A 62 21.29 -11.77 -58.27
N ASP A 63 21.52 -13.08 -58.33
CA ASP A 63 20.67 -14.11 -57.72
C ASP A 63 20.58 -13.98 -56.19
N VAL A 64 21.63 -13.44 -55.53
CA VAL A 64 21.70 -13.26 -54.07
C VAL A 64 20.59 -12.34 -53.55
N SER A 65 20.09 -11.42 -54.38
CA SER A 65 19.00 -10.51 -54.00
C SER A 65 17.68 -11.26 -53.75
N ASN A 66 17.48 -12.39 -54.43
CA ASN A 66 16.26 -13.19 -54.36
C ASN A 66 16.39 -14.39 -53.40
N GLU A 67 17.57 -14.67 -52.86
CA GLU A 67 17.81 -15.77 -51.92
C GLU A 67 17.16 -15.52 -50.56
N GLU A 68 16.54 -16.56 -49.99
CA GLU A 68 15.92 -16.52 -48.67
C GLU A 68 16.94 -16.74 -47.53
N GLU A 69 18.01 -17.48 -47.79
CA GLU A 69 19.10 -17.76 -46.87
C GLU A 69 20.42 -17.22 -47.43
N LEU A 70 20.98 -16.21 -46.77
CA LEU A 70 22.23 -15.56 -47.19
C LEU A 70 23.45 -16.24 -46.57
N ASP A 71 24.58 -16.10 -47.23
CA ASP A 71 25.87 -16.52 -46.69
C ASP A 71 26.15 -15.85 -45.32
N LYS A 72 26.68 -16.65 -44.39
CA LYS A 72 27.05 -16.21 -43.04
C LYS A 72 28.15 -15.17 -43.09
N GLU A 73 29.03 -15.23 -44.08
CA GLU A 73 30.07 -14.22 -44.27
C GLU A 73 29.48 -12.85 -44.64
N LEU A 74 28.45 -12.81 -45.49
CA LEU A 74 27.73 -11.59 -45.84
C LEU A 74 27.00 -11.01 -44.62
N LEU A 75 26.30 -11.86 -43.87
CA LEU A 75 25.58 -11.45 -42.65
C LEU A 75 26.53 -10.91 -41.57
N TRP A 76 27.70 -11.52 -41.39
CA TRP A 76 28.73 -11.07 -40.45
C TRP A 76 29.29 -9.70 -40.83
N ASN A 77 29.75 -9.53 -42.08
CA ASN A 77 30.30 -8.27 -42.56
C ASN A 77 29.27 -7.13 -42.52
N LEU A 78 28.00 -7.43 -42.81
CA LEU A 78 26.91 -6.45 -42.73
C LEU A 78 26.62 -6.04 -41.28
N GLN A 79 26.64 -6.98 -40.34
CA GLN A 79 26.51 -6.68 -38.91
C GLN A 79 27.69 -5.86 -38.37
N LEU A 80 28.91 -6.23 -38.76
CA LEU A 80 30.12 -5.52 -38.36
C LEU A 80 30.09 -4.07 -38.87
N LEU A 81 29.75 -3.87 -40.15
CA LEU A 81 29.60 -2.53 -40.74
C LEU A 81 28.48 -1.74 -40.05
N SER A 82 27.34 -2.36 -39.75
CA SER A 82 26.23 -1.74 -39.04
C SER A 82 26.65 -1.15 -37.69
N GLU A 83 27.40 -1.89 -36.87
CA GLU A 83 27.78 -1.40 -35.53
C GLU A 83 28.96 -0.41 -35.56
N VAL A 84 29.93 -0.59 -36.46
CA VAL A 84 31.13 0.27 -36.56
C VAL A 84 30.78 1.68 -37.03
N THR A 85 29.73 1.84 -37.84
CA THR A 85 29.26 3.16 -38.33
C THR A 85 28.53 4.00 -37.27
N ARG A 86 28.28 3.46 -36.08
CA ARG A 86 27.69 4.19 -34.93
C ARG A 86 28.73 5.01 -34.17
N VAL A 87 29.32 5.98 -34.85
CA VAL A 87 30.47 6.78 -34.43
C VAL A 87 30.25 8.26 -34.74
N ASP A 88 31.23 9.13 -34.48
CA ASP A 88 31.20 10.55 -34.86
C ASP A 88 30.88 10.76 -36.35
N GLY A 89 29.77 11.44 -36.64
CA GLY A 89 29.25 11.63 -38.00
C GLY A 89 30.24 12.32 -38.93
N GLU A 90 31.02 13.27 -38.41
CA GLU A 90 31.91 14.11 -39.22
C GLU A 90 33.00 13.24 -39.87
N LYS A 91 33.44 12.21 -39.14
CA LYS A 91 34.46 11.26 -39.59
C LYS A 91 33.90 10.18 -40.51
N LEU A 92 32.57 10.05 -40.61
CA LEU A 92 31.89 9.11 -41.50
C LEU A 92 31.71 9.67 -42.92
N LEU A 93 31.61 10.99 -43.07
CA LEU A 93 31.40 11.67 -44.36
C LEU A 93 32.35 11.26 -45.50
N PRO A 94 33.66 11.02 -45.27
CA PRO A 94 34.57 10.59 -46.34
C PRO A 94 34.13 9.29 -47.05
N TYR A 95 33.39 8.42 -46.34
CA TYR A 95 32.95 7.12 -46.84
C TYR A 95 31.50 7.12 -47.37
N ARG A 96 30.86 8.30 -47.44
CA ARG A 96 29.43 8.45 -47.78
C ARG A 96 29.01 7.72 -49.07
N THR A 97 29.82 7.79 -50.12
CA THR A 97 29.50 7.20 -51.42
C THR A 97 29.48 5.67 -51.35
N GLN A 98 30.49 5.08 -50.70
CA GLN A 98 30.61 3.62 -50.54
C GLN A 98 29.46 3.07 -49.68
N LEU A 99 29.15 3.76 -48.57
CA LEU A 99 28.07 3.36 -47.67
C LEU A 99 26.69 3.41 -48.35
N VAL A 100 26.41 4.47 -49.12
CA VAL A 100 25.14 4.58 -49.87
C VAL A 100 25.02 3.49 -50.93
N GLN A 101 26.10 3.18 -51.66
CA GLN A 101 26.12 2.08 -52.63
C GLN A 101 25.84 0.73 -51.96
N THR A 102 26.48 0.45 -50.82
CA THR A 102 26.23 -0.78 -50.05
C THR A 102 24.77 -0.85 -49.57
N LEU A 103 24.19 0.25 -49.12
CA LEU A 103 22.78 0.31 -48.71
C LEU A 103 21.81 0.04 -49.87
N GLN A 104 22.05 0.61 -51.05
CA GLN A 104 21.20 0.38 -52.22
C GLN A 104 21.15 -1.09 -52.64
N LEU A 105 22.27 -1.81 -52.51
CA LEU A 105 22.34 -3.24 -52.78
C LEU A 105 21.66 -4.07 -51.68
N THR A 106 21.91 -3.74 -50.41
CA THR A 106 21.53 -4.61 -49.28
C THR A 106 20.11 -4.40 -48.75
N LEU A 107 19.49 -3.24 -48.96
CA LEU A 107 18.13 -2.96 -48.47
C LEU A 107 17.05 -3.73 -49.24
N ARG A 108 17.32 -4.11 -50.50
CA ARG A 108 16.39 -4.84 -51.37
C ARG A 108 16.55 -6.37 -51.32
N LEU A 109 17.40 -6.90 -50.44
CA LEU A 109 17.56 -8.34 -50.24
C LEU A 109 16.27 -8.97 -49.72
N ARG A 110 15.81 -10.08 -50.31
CA ARG A 110 14.61 -10.80 -49.87
C ARG A 110 14.76 -11.41 -48.47
N CYS A 111 15.98 -11.81 -48.09
CA CYS A 111 16.26 -12.37 -46.78
C CYS A 111 16.01 -11.36 -45.64
N LYS A 112 15.15 -11.76 -44.69
CA LYS A 112 14.80 -10.93 -43.52
C LYS A 112 15.96 -10.53 -42.64
N GLN A 113 16.92 -11.43 -42.43
CA GLN A 113 18.09 -11.10 -41.60
C GLN A 113 19.00 -10.11 -42.31
N GLY A 114 19.19 -10.26 -43.63
CA GLY A 114 19.96 -9.36 -44.47
C GLY A 114 19.42 -7.93 -44.47
N TYR A 115 18.19 -7.74 -44.94
CA TYR A 115 17.63 -6.37 -45.01
C TYR A 115 17.45 -5.75 -43.62
N SER A 116 17.21 -6.55 -42.56
CA SER A 116 17.10 -6.00 -41.20
C SER A 116 18.43 -5.46 -40.70
N LEU A 117 19.56 -6.13 -41.01
CA LEU A 117 20.90 -5.61 -40.70
C LEU A 117 21.23 -4.38 -41.56
N ALA A 118 20.83 -4.37 -42.83
CA ALA A 118 20.97 -3.20 -43.69
C ALA A 118 20.13 -2.00 -43.19
N CYS A 119 18.92 -2.24 -42.69
CA CYS A 119 18.08 -1.22 -42.07
C CYS A 119 18.70 -0.69 -40.77
N ASN A 120 19.36 -1.55 -39.98
CA ASN A 120 20.12 -1.11 -38.80
C ASN A 120 21.33 -0.26 -39.19
N LEU A 121 22.06 -0.64 -40.24
CA LEU A 121 23.14 0.16 -40.82
C LEU A 121 22.63 1.54 -41.24
N LEU A 122 21.52 1.59 -41.98
CA LEU A 122 20.85 2.83 -42.37
C LEU A 122 20.48 3.69 -41.14
N HIS A 123 19.86 3.08 -40.14
CA HIS A 123 19.51 3.75 -38.89
C HIS A 123 20.75 4.33 -38.19
N HIS A 124 21.84 3.57 -38.10
CA HIS A 124 23.06 4.01 -37.44
C HIS A 124 23.78 5.11 -38.20
N ILE A 125 23.86 5.04 -39.53
CA ILE A 125 24.42 6.11 -40.37
C ILE A 125 23.64 7.41 -40.16
N LEU A 126 22.30 7.35 -40.26
CA LEU A 126 21.44 8.52 -40.06
C LEU A 126 21.53 9.05 -38.61
N ARG A 127 21.50 8.18 -37.60
CA ARG A 127 21.58 8.59 -36.19
C ARG A 127 22.93 9.23 -35.86
N SER A 128 24.03 8.73 -36.41
CA SER A 128 25.37 9.29 -36.22
C SER A 128 25.53 10.68 -36.85
N THR A 129 24.79 10.97 -37.92
CA THR A 129 24.90 12.25 -38.64
C THR A 129 23.80 13.26 -38.27
N ALA A 130 22.69 12.80 -37.66
CA ALA A 130 21.54 13.64 -37.33
C ALA A 130 21.38 13.97 -35.83
N LEU A 131 22.05 13.26 -34.91
CA LEU A 131 21.81 13.40 -33.48
C LEU A 131 22.93 14.19 -32.79
N THR A 132 22.59 15.04 -31.82
CA THR A 132 23.58 15.65 -30.92
C THR A 132 23.98 14.72 -29.78
N TYR A 133 25.28 14.44 -29.63
CA TYR A 133 25.85 13.61 -28.55
C TYR A 133 27.31 13.98 -28.24
N PRO A 134 27.82 13.69 -27.04
CA PRO A 134 29.23 13.90 -26.72
C PRO A 134 30.10 12.80 -27.34
N THR A 135 31.28 13.19 -27.82
CA THR A 135 32.26 12.29 -28.46
C THR A 135 33.36 11.85 -27.49
N ASP A 136 33.60 12.62 -26.43
CA ASP A 136 34.64 12.36 -25.43
C ASP A 136 34.02 11.97 -24.08
N TYR A 137 34.45 10.81 -23.54
CA TYR A 137 34.10 10.32 -22.20
C TYR A 137 35.35 10.06 -21.33
N CYS A 138 36.52 10.58 -21.70
CA CYS A 138 37.75 10.40 -20.94
C CYS A 138 37.66 11.01 -19.53
N SER A 139 38.42 10.45 -18.58
CA SER A 139 38.45 10.95 -17.20
C SER A 139 39.06 12.35 -17.06
N VAL A 140 39.95 12.74 -17.97
CA VAL A 140 40.64 14.04 -17.96
C VAL A 140 40.51 14.69 -19.35
N PRO A 141 40.15 15.99 -19.44
CA PRO A 141 40.06 16.67 -20.73
C PRO A 141 41.44 16.82 -21.37
N GLY A 142 41.58 16.39 -22.62
CA GLY A 142 42.74 16.68 -23.49
C GLY A 142 44.13 16.17 -23.05
N GLY A 143 44.25 15.52 -21.90
CA GLY A 143 45.55 15.15 -21.31
C GLY A 143 46.25 13.96 -21.98
N PHE A 144 45.50 12.97 -22.48
CA PHE A 144 46.07 11.70 -22.96
C PHE A 144 46.85 11.79 -24.28
N ASN A 145 46.62 12.84 -25.06
CA ASN A 145 47.28 13.04 -26.36
C ASN A 145 48.57 13.87 -26.26
N ARG A 146 48.92 14.35 -25.05
CA ARG A 146 50.14 15.15 -24.83
C ARG A 146 51.36 14.25 -24.64
N PRO A 147 52.57 14.69 -25.04
CA PRO A 147 53.80 13.95 -24.77
C PRO A 147 54.00 13.70 -23.28
N LEU A 148 54.47 12.52 -22.91
CA LEU A 148 54.75 12.13 -21.52
C LEU A 148 55.79 13.03 -20.82
N GLN A 149 56.59 13.75 -21.59
CA GLN A 149 57.59 14.71 -21.11
C GLN A 149 56.93 15.98 -20.55
N GLU A 150 55.76 16.37 -21.06
CA GLU A 150 55.05 17.59 -20.68
C GLU A 150 53.93 17.33 -19.65
N TYR A 151 53.32 16.16 -19.70
CA TYR A 151 52.19 15.80 -18.85
C TYR A 151 52.28 14.34 -18.42
N LEU A 152 52.07 14.08 -17.13
CA LEU A 152 52.17 12.75 -16.53
C LEU A 152 50.77 12.26 -16.09
N PRO A 153 50.07 11.44 -16.90
CA PRO A 153 48.65 11.10 -16.67
C PRO A 153 48.35 10.33 -15.37
N ILE A 154 49.34 9.67 -14.78
CA ILE A 154 49.15 8.89 -13.54
C ILE A 154 48.86 9.77 -12.32
N LYS A 155 49.16 11.07 -12.37
CA LYS A 155 48.86 12.00 -11.27
C LYS A 155 47.37 12.34 -11.15
N ASP A 156 46.59 12.10 -12.20
CA ASP A 156 45.16 12.40 -12.25
C ASP A 156 44.27 11.20 -11.92
N TRP A 157 44.84 10.12 -11.37
CA TRP A 157 44.08 8.95 -10.94
C TRP A 157 43.07 9.30 -9.84
N GLY A 158 41.81 8.94 -10.08
CA GLY A 158 40.72 9.24 -9.15
C GLY A 158 40.34 10.73 -9.07
N ARG A 159 40.91 11.59 -9.91
CA ARG A 159 40.56 13.01 -9.96
C ARG A 159 39.07 13.17 -10.31
N PRO A 160 38.27 13.82 -9.46
CA PRO A 160 36.88 14.11 -9.79
C PRO A 160 36.80 15.15 -10.91
N GLY A 161 35.75 15.08 -11.72
CA GLY A 161 35.50 16.07 -12.75
C GLY A 161 35.09 17.41 -12.14
N ASP A 162 35.57 18.50 -12.77
CA ASP A 162 35.17 19.86 -12.43
C ASP A 162 33.90 20.25 -13.19
N LEU A 163 32.81 20.55 -12.49
CA LEU A 163 31.52 20.91 -13.10
C LEU A 163 31.59 22.17 -13.96
N TRP A 164 32.49 23.11 -13.64
CA TRP A 164 32.57 24.38 -14.35
C TRP A 164 33.43 24.25 -15.61
N ASN A 165 34.47 23.42 -15.56
CA ASN A 165 35.45 23.23 -16.63
C ASN A 165 35.48 21.75 -17.09
N LEU A 166 34.32 21.23 -17.51
CA LEU A 166 34.18 19.86 -18.00
C LEU A 166 34.78 19.65 -19.41
N GLU A 167 34.88 20.72 -20.20
CA GLU A 167 35.38 20.72 -21.59
C GLU A 167 34.79 19.56 -22.42
N ILE A 168 33.46 19.46 -22.46
CA ILE A 168 32.76 18.39 -23.18
C ILE A 168 32.88 18.65 -24.69
N ARG A 169 33.38 17.66 -25.43
CA ARG A 169 33.36 17.67 -26.89
C ARG A 169 32.02 17.14 -27.38
N TRP A 170 31.28 17.99 -28.07
CA TRP A 170 29.97 17.66 -28.64
C TRP A 170 30.10 17.43 -30.14
N HIS A 171 29.46 16.38 -30.61
CA HIS A 171 29.04 16.27 -31.99
C HIS A 171 27.72 17.03 -32.13
N VAL A 172 27.72 18.10 -32.93
CA VAL A 172 26.53 18.84 -33.35
C VAL A 172 26.48 18.73 -34.87
N PRO A 173 25.36 18.26 -35.46
CA PRO A 173 25.28 18.07 -36.90
C PRO A 173 25.61 19.34 -37.68
N SER A 174 26.57 19.22 -38.60
CA SER A 174 26.97 20.29 -39.51
C SER A 174 26.01 20.41 -40.70
N SER A 175 26.13 21.48 -41.48
CA SER A 175 25.36 21.68 -42.70
C SER A 175 25.63 20.59 -43.75
N GLU A 176 26.87 20.11 -43.86
CA GLU A 176 27.25 19.03 -44.77
C GLU A 176 26.60 17.69 -44.38
N GLU A 177 26.56 17.38 -43.09
CA GLU A 177 25.91 16.17 -42.56
C GLU A 177 24.41 16.24 -42.72
N THR A 178 23.83 17.41 -42.45
CA THR A 178 22.40 17.66 -42.65
C THR A 178 22.03 17.46 -44.13
N ALA A 179 22.83 18.00 -45.07
CA ALA A 179 22.63 17.77 -46.49
C ALA A 179 22.76 16.28 -46.87
N PHE A 180 23.71 15.56 -46.28
CA PHE A 180 23.87 14.13 -46.49
C PHE A 180 22.67 13.32 -45.97
N VAL A 181 22.16 13.61 -44.78
CA VAL A 181 20.97 12.98 -44.20
C VAL A 181 19.79 13.12 -45.15
N PHE A 182 19.49 14.33 -45.61
CA PHE A 182 18.38 14.55 -46.53
C PHE A 182 18.60 13.89 -47.90
N TYR A 183 19.83 13.89 -48.42
CA TYR A 183 20.17 13.15 -49.64
C TYR A 183 19.88 11.65 -49.51
N VAL A 184 20.23 11.04 -48.37
CA VAL A 184 19.91 9.62 -48.12
C VAL A 184 18.39 9.39 -48.00
N LEU A 185 17.66 10.32 -47.37
CA LEU A 185 16.20 10.24 -47.30
C LEU A 185 15.55 10.35 -48.68
N ASP A 186 15.97 11.29 -49.53
CA ASP A 186 15.42 11.42 -50.89
C ASP A 186 15.70 10.17 -51.73
N LEU A 187 16.90 9.60 -51.60
CA LEU A 187 17.30 8.45 -52.39
C LEU A 187 16.64 7.13 -51.95
N LEU A 188 16.40 6.94 -50.65
CA LEU A 188 15.95 5.66 -50.09
C LEU A 188 14.52 5.70 -49.55
N LEU A 189 14.09 6.79 -48.91
CA LEU A 189 12.76 6.88 -48.29
C LEU A 189 11.68 7.22 -49.33
N GLN A 190 11.89 8.22 -50.19
CA GLN A 190 10.86 8.64 -51.15
C GLN A 190 10.42 7.53 -52.12
N PRO A 191 11.32 6.72 -52.72
CA PRO A 191 10.89 5.65 -53.62
C PRO A 191 10.04 4.59 -52.93
N GLU A 192 10.39 4.22 -51.68
CA GLU A 192 9.62 3.24 -50.91
C GLU A 192 8.26 3.81 -50.46
N LEU A 193 8.17 5.11 -50.15
CA LEU A 193 6.89 5.76 -49.87
C LEU A 193 5.97 5.79 -51.09
N GLN A 194 6.51 6.11 -52.28
CA GLN A 194 5.73 6.07 -53.53
C GLN A 194 5.26 4.64 -53.84
N ARG A 195 6.11 3.64 -53.61
CA ARG A 195 5.78 2.22 -53.80
C ARG A 195 4.63 1.79 -52.89
N LEU A 196 4.69 2.13 -51.60
CA LEU A 196 3.61 1.85 -50.64
C LEU A 196 2.33 2.62 -50.96
N GLN A 197 2.44 3.85 -51.46
CA GLN A 197 1.29 4.65 -51.87
C GLN A 197 0.57 4.04 -53.08
N ARG A 198 1.31 3.62 -54.11
CA ARG A 198 0.75 2.93 -55.30
C ARG A 198 0.08 1.61 -54.94
N TYR A 199 0.67 0.86 -54.00
CA TYR A 199 0.06 -0.36 -53.46
C TYR A 199 -1.26 -0.07 -52.73
N ALA A 200 -1.30 0.96 -51.88
CA ALA A 200 -2.52 1.37 -51.19
C ALA A 200 -3.63 1.88 -52.12
N GLN A 201 -3.27 2.36 -53.32
CA GLN A 201 -4.20 2.81 -54.36
C GLN A 201 -4.66 1.67 -55.29
N GLY A 202 -4.08 0.46 -55.17
CA GLY A 202 -4.36 -0.67 -56.06
C GLY A 202 -3.71 -0.56 -57.44
N GLU A 203 -2.74 0.34 -57.62
CA GLU A 203 -2.02 0.53 -58.89
C GLU A 203 -0.89 -0.51 -59.09
N GLN A 204 -0.37 -1.05 -57.99
CA GLN A 204 0.75 -1.99 -57.99
C GLN A 204 0.51 -3.09 -56.96
N ASP A 205 0.58 -4.37 -57.34
CA ASP A 205 0.52 -5.49 -56.40
C ASP A 205 1.88 -5.71 -55.71
N MET A 206 1.86 -5.95 -54.41
CA MET A 206 3.03 -6.26 -53.58
C MET A 206 2.76 -7.48 -52.70
N SER A 207 3.80 -8.29 -52.47
CA SER A 207 3.73 -9.37 -51.47
C SER A 207 3.77 -8.82 -50.05
N ARG A 208 3.26 -9.58 -49.08
CA ARG A 208 3.27 -9.20 -47.65
C ARG A 208 4.69 -8.99 -47.11
N ASP A 209 5.65 -9.77 -47.59
CA ASP A 209 7.05 -9.64 -47.17
C ASP A 209 7.70 -8.40 -47.77
N ASP A 210 7.34 -8.03 -49.02
CA ASP A 210 7.80 -6.77 -49.65
C ASP A 210 7.23 -5.54 -48.92
N VAL A 211 5.93 -5.58 -48.57
CA VAL A 211 5.30 -4.51 -47.79
C VAL A 211 6.00 -4.36 -46.44
N LEU A 212 6.29 -5.46 -45.75
CA LEU A 212 7.02 -5.44 -44.49
C LEU A 212 8.44 -4.89 -44.64
N GLN A 213 9.15 -5.25 -45.72
CA GLN A 213 10.48 -4.74 -46.03
C GLN A 213 10.45 -3.22 -46.23
N SER A 214 9.58 -2.71 -47.10
CA SER A 214 9.43 -1.26 -47.33
C SER A 214 9.06 -0.53 -46.04
N LEU A 215 8.16 -1.09 -45.21
CA LEU A 215 7.80 -0.54 -43.90
C LEU A 215 9.00 -0.53 -42.93
N CYS A 216 9.87 -1.55 -42.96
CA CYS A 216 11.08 -1.58 -42.15
C CYS A 216 12.04 -0.46 -42.57
N VAL A 217 12.23 -0.24 -43.87
CA VAL A 217 13.08 0.85 -44.38
C VAL A 217 12.53 2.21 -43.92
N VAL A 218 11.24 2.46 -44.14
CA VAL A 218 10.56 3.70 -43.71
C VAL A 218 10.74 3.95 -42.22
N GLN A 219 10.55 2.90 -41.40
CA GLN A 219 10.74 3.00 -39.96
C GLN A 219 12.18 3.38 -39.58
N HIS A 220 13.19 2.72 -40.14
CA HIS A 220 14.58 2.96 -39.74
C HIS A 220 15.09 4.32 -40.22
N CYS A 221 14.58 4.82 -41.36
CA CYS A 221 14.75 6.21 -41.79
C CYS A 221 14.19 7.20 -40.75
N LEU A 222 12.94 7.00 -40.32
CA LEU A 222 12.28 7.86 -39.33
C LEU A 222 13.02 7.85 -37.98
N LEU A 223 13.47 6.67 -37.52
CA LEU A 223 14.22 6.53 -36.27
C LEU A 223 15.63 7.13 -36.36
N GLY A 224 16.27 7.06 -37.53
CA GLY A 224 17.60 7.61 -37.75
C GLY A 224 17.61 9.14 -37.83
N ALA A 225 16.70 9.71 -38.64
CA ALA A 225 16.65 11.14 -38.92
C ALA A 225 15.66 11.94 -38.03
N GLY A 226 14.99 11.29 -37.07
CA GLY A 226 13.86 11.87 -36.34
C GLY A 226 14.17 13.13 -35.52
N SER A 227 15.43 13.43 -35.18
CA SER A 227 15.82 14.70 -34.54
C SER A 227 15.75 15.90 -35.49
N MET A 228 15.95 15.67 -36.79
CA MET A 228 15.99 16.70 -37.85
C MET A 228 14.62 16.94 -38.48
N LEU A 229 13.69 16.00 -38.32
CA LEU A 229 12.34 16.11 -38.88
C LEU A 229 11.42 16.86 -37.92
N PRO A 230 10.78 17.97 -38.36
CA PRO A 230 9.85 18.71 -37.50
C PRO A 230 8.67 17.82 -37.10
N PRO A 231 8.07 18.05 -35.91
CA PRO A 231 6.89 17.29 -35.47
C PRO A 231 5.69 17.51 -36.42
N LEU A 232 4.67 16.68 -36.28
CA LEU A 232 3.44 16.82 -37.08
C LEU A 232 2.75 18.15 -36.75
N ASP A 233 2.42 18.91 -37.79
CA ASP A 233 1.66 20.14 -37.66
C ASP A 233 0.24 20.01 -38.25
N GLY A 234 -0.63 20.96 -37.90
CA GLY A 234 -2.02 20.95 -38.32
C GLY A 234 -2.90 21.88 -37.49
N ARG A 235 -4.18 22.00 -37.88
CA ARG A 235 -5.15 22.82 -37.17
C ARG A 235 -5.43 22.25 -35.78
N THR A 236 -5.54 23.10 -34.77
CA THR A 236 -5.95 22.71 -33.41
C THR A 236 -7.40 22.22 -33.41
N VAL A 237 -7.69 21.15 -32.68
CA VAL A 237 -9.07 20.64 -32.54
C VAL A 237 -9.85 21.62 -31.66
N THR A 238 -10.94 22.19 -32.20
CA THR A 238 -11.79 23.16 -31.50
C THR A 238 -12.92 22.46 -30.74
N GLY A 239 -13.41 23.08 -29.67
CA GLY A 239 -14.63 22.63 -28.96
C GLY A 239 -14.44 21.59 -27.84
N LEU A 240 -13.20 21.25 -27.44
CA LEU A 240 -12.96 20.28 -26.36
C LEU A 240 -13.18 20.87 -24.96
N VAL A 241 -12.60 22.04 -24.70
CA VAL A 241 -12.72 22.75 -23.42
C VAL A 241 -12.73 24.26 -23.67
N PRO A 242 -13.67 25.02 -23.09
CA PRO A 242 -13.57 26.47 -23.08
C PRO A 242 -12.41 26.89 -22.15
N SER A 243 -11.35 27.46 -22.72
CA SER A 243 -10.22 27.97 -21.94
C SER A 243 -10.22 29.49 -21.88
N MET A 244 -10.05 30.04 -20.67
CA MET A 244 -9.81 31.48 -20.45
C MET A 244 -8.31 31.83 -20.42
N VAL A 245 -7.44 30.82 -20.39
CA VAL A 245 -5.97 30.95 -20.35
C VAL A 245 -5.34 30.27 -21.54
N SER A 246 -4.14 30.70 -21.94
CA SER A 246 -3.39 30.09 -23.03
C SER A 246 -2.97 28.66 -22.66
N LEU A 247 -3.33 27.69 -23.51
CA LEU A 247 -2.96 26.28 -23.39
C LEU A 247 -1.80 25.93 -24.35
N GLU A 248 -0.84 26.84 -24.49
CA GLU A 248 0.24 26.72 -25.47
C GLU A 248 1.26 25.64 -25.10
N GLU A 249 1.83 25.01 -26.14
CA GLU A 249 2.89 24.02 -25.97
C GLU A 249 4.24 24.64 -25.56
N THR A 250 5.00 23.92 -24.73
CA THR A 250 6.36 24.33 -24.37
C THR A 250 7.36 24.05 -25.49
N LYS A 251 7.82 25.10 -26.18
CA LYS A 251 8.81 24.99 -27.26
C LYS A 251 10.24 24.95 -26.72
N LEU A 252 10.78 23.75 -26.52
CA LEU A 252 12.16 23.55 -26.07
C LEU A 252 13.13 23.48 -27.26
N TYR A 253 14.14 24.36 -27.28
CA TYR A 253 15.20 24.28 -28.29
C TYR A 253 16.13 23.08 -28.03
N ILE A 254 16.33 22.21 -29.02
CA ILE A 254 17.12 20.97 -28.90
C ILE A 254 18.50 21.04 -29.58
N GLY A 255 18.92 22.21 -30.08
CA GLY A 255 20.21 22.34 -30.78
C GLY A 255 20.15 22.05 -32.28
N VAL A 256 18.95 22.00 -32.85
CA VAL A 256 18.68 21.85 -34.28
C VAL A 256 17.63 22.88 -34.67
N ASP A 257 17.90 23.65 -35.71
CA ASP A 257 16.93 24.53 -36.35
C ASP A 257 16.25 23.76 -37.49
N TYR A 258 14.92 23.65 -37.43
CA TYR A 258 14.16 22.93 -38.46
C TYR A 258 14.14 23.73 -39.77
N ASP A 259 14.42 23.06 -40.89
CA ASP A 259 14.34 23.65 -42.22
C ASP A 259 12.88 23.65 -42.71
N GLU A 260 12.17 24.77 -42.53
CA GLU A 260 10.77 24.94 -42.95
C GLU A 260 10.59 25.05 -44.47
N SER A 261 11.68 25.17 -45.25
CA SER A 261 11.60 25.27 -46.72
C SER A 261 11.36 23.94 -47.42
N ARG A 262 11.63 22.82 -46.73
CA ARG A 262 11.50 21.46 -47.26
C ARG A 262 10.17 20.84 -46.88
N GLU A 263 9.73 19.86 -47.66
CA GLU A 263 8.56 19.06 -47.33
C GLU A 263 8.79 18.29 -46.02
N ASN A 264 7.80 18.32 -45.13
CA ASN A 264 7.85 17.57 -43.88
C ASN A 264 7.66 16.07 -44.14
N TYR A 265 8.76 15.31 -44.16
CA TYR A 265 8.69 13.86 -44.34
C TYR A 265 7.81 13.16 -43.29
N ARG A 266 7.62 13.70 -42.07
CA ARG A 266 6.69 13.09 -41.10
C ARG A 266 5.26 13.12 -41.60
N GLU A 267 4.84 14.23 -42.20
CA GLU A 267 3.50 14.38 -42.75
C GLU A 267 3.31 13.49 -43.98
N ALA A 268 4.31 13.43 -44.86
CA ALA A 268 4.31 12.54 -46.01
C ALA A 268 4.18 11.06 -45.60
N ILE A 269 5.02 10.60 -44.65
CA ILE A 269 4.94 9.25 -44.08
C ILE A 269 3.57 9.03 -43.44
N CYS A 270 3.09 9.98 -42.62
CA CYS A 270 1.78 9.88 -41.96
C CYS A 270 0.64 9.66 -42.96
N LYS A 271 0.61 10.42 -44.06
CA LYS A 271 -0.41 10.31 -45.11
C LYS A 271 -0.40 8.94 -45.77
N VAL A 272 0.78 8.44 -46.17
CA VAL A 272 0.92 7.12 -46.80
C VAL A 272 0.56 5.99 -45.82
N MET A 273 1.02 6.06 -44.57
CA MET A 273 0.73 5.04 -43.56
C MET A 273 -0.76 4.90 -43.27
N ARG A 274 -1.51 6.02 -43.25
CA ARG A 274 -2.98 5.99 -43.05
C ARG A 274 -3.71 5.34 -44.22
N GLN A 275 -3.35 5.70 -45.45
CA GLN A 275 -3.92 5.08 -46.66
C GLN A 275 -3.64 3.56 -46.68
N LEU A 276 -2.39 3.18 -46.41
CA LEU A 276 -1.96 1.79 -46.35
C LEU A 276 -2.68 1.02 -45.24
N LEU A 277 -2.85 1.64 -44.06
CA LEU A 277 -3.57 1.04 -42.94
C LEU A 277 -5.02 0.70 -43.32
N HIS A 278 -5.74 1.63 -43.93
CA HIS A 278 -7.12 1.38 -44.37
C HIS A 278 -7.17 0.28 -45.43
N TYR A 279 -6.26 0.30 -46.40
CA TYR A 279 -6.17 -0.72 -47.45
C TYR A 279 -5.94 -2.12 -46.87
N ILE A 280 -4.96 -2.28 -45.96
CA ILE A 280 -4.64 -3.58 -45.32
C ILE A 280 -5.80 -4.07 -44.44
N LEU A 281 -6.46 -3.18 -43.69
CA LEU A 281 -7.60 -3.59 -42.86
C LEU A 281 -8.81 -4.06 -43.69
N GLU A 282 -8.94 -3.61 -44.94
CA GLU A 282 -10.04 -4.01 -45.83
C GLU A 282 -9.71 -5.25 -46.68
N HIS A 283 -8.47 -5.37 -47.16
CA HIS A 283 -8.08 -6.41 -48.13
C HIS A 283 -7.26 -7.56 -47.50
N SER A 284 -6.56 -7.33 -46.38
CA SER A 284 -5.58 -8.27 -45.81
C SER A 284 -5.46 -8.14 -44.29
N GLU A 285 -6.57 -8.27 -43.55
CA GLU A 285 -6.58 -8.07 -42.09
C GLU A 285 -5.68 -9.06 -41.33
N ASP A 286 -5.37 -10.20 -41.94
CA ASP A 286 -4.46 -11.22 -41.39
C ASP A 286 -2.97 -10.82 -41.44
N ASP A 287 -2.63 -9.66 -42.04
CA ASP A 287 -1.26 -9.14 -42.09
C ASP A 287 -0.75 -8.47 -40.82
N THR A 288 -0.75 -9.27 -39.75
CA THR A 288 -0.32 -8.89 -38.40
C THR A 288 1.08 -8.26 -38.33
N LYS A 289 2.06 -8.73 -39.14
CA LYS A 289 3.44 -8.22 -39.10
C LYS A 289 3.53 -6.79 -39.67
N SER A 290 2.90 -6.53 -40.81
CA SER A 290 2.85 -5.20 -41.42
C SER A 290 2.04 -4.24 -40.55
N LEU A 291 0.91 -4.68 -39.99
CA LEU A 291 0.14 -3.91 -39.00
C LEU A 291 0.98 -3.56 -37.76
N PHE A 292 1.83 -4.47 -37.26
CA PHE A 292 2.75 -4.16 -36.16
C PHE A 292 3.80 -3.11 -36.53
N ALA A 293 4.26 -3.09 -37.77
CA ALA A 293 5.19 -2.09 -38.27
C ALA A 293 4.49 -0.73 -38.39
N ILE A 294 3.27 -0.67 -38.95
CA ILE A 294 2.45 0.54 -39.03
C ILE A 294 2.18 1.12 -37.63
N ILE A 295 1.77 0.29 -36.65
CA ILE A 295 1.57 0.74 -35.26
C ILE A 295 2.84 1.38 -34.69
N LYS A 296 4.01 0.78 -34.98
CA LYS A 296 5.30 1.28 -34.49
C LYS A 296 5.68 2.60 -35.19
N ILE A 297 5.45 2.71 -36.49
CA ILE A 297 5.68 3.95 -37.25
C ILE A 297 4.76 5.06 -36.75
N ILE A 298 3.47 4.80 -36.52
CA ILE A 298 2.53 5.79 -35.93
C ILE A 298 3.03 6.24 -34.55
N SER A 299 3.48 5.30 -33.70
CA SER A 299 4.05 5.63 -32.40
C SER A 299 5.28 6.54 -32.51
N ASP A 300 6.19 6.23 -33.44
CA ASP A 300 7.43 6.98 -33.66
C ASP A 300 7.14 8.36 -34.29
N LEU A 301 6.18 8.45 -35.20
CA LEU A 301 5.73 9.72 -35.79
C LEU A 301 5.22 10.69 -34.72
N MET A 302 4.41 10.18 -33.78
CA MET A 302 3.79 10.99 -32.72
C MET A 302 4.77 11.38 -31.60
N HIS A 303 5.65 10.46 -31.16
CA HIS A 303 6.42 10.66 -29.92
C HIS A 303 7.94 10.77 -30.12
N PHE A 304 8.51 10.18 -31.17
CA PHE A 304 9.97 10.09 -31.30
C PHE A 304 10.56 11.36 -31.88
N ARG A 305 11.32 12.12 -31.07
CA ARG A 305 12.09 13.31 -31.48
C ARG A 305 13.61 13.10 -31.33
N GLY A 306 14.09 11.92 -31.73
CA GLY A 306 15.51 11.54 -31.65
C GLY A 306 15.92 10.80 -30.38
N SER A 307 15.06 10.64 -29.38
CA SER A 307 15.31 9.79 -28.21
C SER A 307 14.08 8.97 -27.86
N HIS A 308 14.28 7.74 -27.40
CA HIS A 308 13.22 6.89 -26.91
C HIS A 308 13.11 6.98 -25.38
N LYS A 309 11.88 7.13 -24.87
CA LYS A 309 11.60 7.17 -23.42
C LYS A 309 12.15 5.97 -22.67
N HIS A 310 11.97 4.75 -23.19
CA HIS A 310 12.45 3.54 -22.52
C HIS A 310 13.99 3.43 -22.48
N GLU A 311 14.69 3.90 -23.53
CA GLU A 311 16.16 3.95 -23.57
C GLU A 311 16.66 4.96 -22.53
N PHE A 312 16.05 6.15 -22.48
CA PHE A 312 16.33 7.16 -21.46
C PHE A 312 16.08 6.65 -20.04
N ASP A 313 14.94 6.01 -19.76
CA ASP A 313 14.60 5.49 -18.44
C ASP A 313 15.60 4.41 -17.99
N SER A 314 16.04 3.54 -18.92
CA SER A 314 17.07 2.54 -18.66
C SER A 314 18.42 3.18 -18.32
N ARG A 315 18.84 4.18 -19.12
CA ARG A 315 20.08 4.93 -18.87
C ARG A 315 20.02 5.72 -17.57
N TRP A 316 18.88 6.34 -17.25
CA TRP A 316 18.68 7.07 -16.01
C TRP A 316 18.79 6.17 -14.77
N LYS A 317 18.23 4.95 -14.83
CA LYS A 317 18.39 3.93 -13.79
C LYS A 317 19.84 3.50 -13.64
N SER A 318 20.51 3.18 -14.75
CA SER A 318 21.93 2.81 -14.77
C SER A 318 22.83 3.92 -14.22
N PHE A 319 22.60 5.17 -14.63
CA PHE A 319 23.27 6.35 -14.10
C PHE A 319 23.08 6.47 -12.59
N THR A 320 21.84 6.33 -12.11
CA THR A 320 21.54 6.43 -10.68
C THR A 320 22.26 5.35 -9.87
N LEU A 321 22.32 4.12 -10.40
CA LEU A 321 23.04 3.01 -9.79
C LEU A 321 24.54 3.29 -9.71
N VAL A 322 25.17 3.65 -10.84
CA VAL A 322 26.61 3.95 -10.91
C VAL A 322 26.96 5.14 -10.04
N LYS A 323 26.15 6.21 -10.09
CA LYS A 323 26.29 7.37 -9.22
C LYS A 323 26.29 6.94 -7.77
N LYS A 324 25.29 6.18 -7.31
CA LYS A 324 25.18 5.75 -5.91
C LYS A 324 26.38 4.89 -5.47
N SER A 325 26.90 4.03 -6.35
CA SER A 325 28.06 3.18 -6.07
C SER A 325 29.38 3.96 -6.00
N MET A 326 29.52 5.07 -6.74
CA MET A 326 30.75 5.87 -6.83
C MET A 326 30.61 7.25 -6.13
N GLU A 327 29.55 7.49 -5.37
CA GLU A 327 29.28 8.79 -4.75
C GLU A 327 30.13 9.01 -3.50
N ASN A 328 30.97 10.04 -3.54
CA ASN A 328 31.68 10.52 -2.37
C ASN A 328 30.77 11.42 -1.52
N ARG A 329 30.03 10.80 -0.59
CA ARG A 329 29.09 11.49 0.30
C ARG A 329 29.74 12.50 1.25
N LEU A 330 31.02 12.32 1.58
CA LEU A 330 31.74 13.20 2.49
C LEU A 330 31.94 14.60 1.90
N HIS A 331 32.22 14.69 0.59
CA HIS A 331 32.57 15.95 -0.06
C HIS A 331 31.36 16.75 -0.58
N GLY A 332 30.17 16.13 -0.72
CA GLY A 332 28.89 16.82 -0.96
C GLY A 332 28.71 17.63 -2.26
N LYS A 333 29.75 17.79 -3.09
CA LYS A 333 29.78 18.73 -4.24
C LYS A 333 29.65 18.07 -5.62
N LYS A 334 28.92 16.94 -5.74
CA LYS A 334 28.84 16.14 -6.99
C LYS A 334 30.24 15.81 -7.59
N GLN A 335 31.21 15.54 -6.71
CA GLN A 335 32.58 15.18 -7.08
C GLN A 335 32.61 13.75 -7.63
N HIS A 336 32.17 13.61 -8.87
CA HIS A 336 32.07 12.34 -9.57
C HIS A 336 33.12 12.27 -10.68
N ILE A 337 33.37 11.07 -11.20
CA ILE A 337 34.21 10.89 -12.39
C ILE A 337 33.64 11.70 -13.56
N ARG A 338 34.53 12.29 -14.37
CA ARG A 338 34.14 13.14 -15.52
C ARG A 338 33.17 12.43 -16.46
N ALA A 339 33.42 11.15 -16.79
CA ALA A 339 32.55 10.35 -17.64
C ALA A 339 31.08 10.31 -17.15
N LEU A 340 30.87 10.17 -15.84
CA LEU A 340 29.53 10.16 -15.23
C LEU A 340 28.88 11.54 -15.29
N LEU A 341 29.65 12.61 -15.11
CA LEU A 341 29.16 13.97 -15.25
C LEU A 341 28.74 14.27 -16.70
N ILE A 342 29.53 13.84 -17.69
CA ILE A 342 29.19 13.96 -19.11
C ILE A 342 27.90 13.18 -19.42
N ASP A 343 27.79 11.94 -18.93
CA ASP A 343 26.58 11.13 -19.09
C ASP A 343 25.36 11.81 -18.46
N ARG A 344 25.52 12.48 -17.30
CA ARG A 344 24.44 13.28 -16.68
C ARG A 344 24.01 14.46 -17.56
N VAL A 345 24.94 15.14 -18.23
CA VAL A 345 24.62 16.25 -19.14
C VAL A 345 23.91 15.72 -20.38
N LEU A 346 24.35 14.59 -20.94
CA LEU A 346 23.65 13.93 -22.04
C LEU A 346 22.23 13.50 -21.64
N LEU A 347 22.05 12.92 -20.45
CA LEU A 347 20.73 12.62 -19.90
C LEU A 347 19.87 13.88 -19.74
N GLN A 348 20.46 15.04 -19.40
CA GLN A 348 19.73 16.30 -19.37
C GLN A 348 19.22 16.70 -20.76
N HIS A 349 20.06 16.54 -21.79
CA HIS A 349 19.70 16.83 -23.18
C HIS A 349 18.63 15.85 -23.69
N GLU A 350 18.73 14.56 -23.37
CA GLU A 350 17.69 13.57 -23.70
C GLU A 350 16.37 13.88 -23.01
N MET A 351 16.40 14.22 -21.72
CA MET A 351 15.21 14.64 -20.97
C MET A 351 14.57 15.88 -21.61
N ARG A 352 15.37 16.86 -22.06
CA ARG A 352 14.89 18.06 -22.77
C ARG A 352 14.25 17.74 -24.12
N LYS A 353 14.69 16.69 -24.82
CA LYS A 353 14.05 16.21 -26.06
C LYS A 353 12.74 15.48 -25.81
N LEU A 354 12.64 14.76 -24.69
CA LEU A 354 11.50 13.93 -24.33
C LEU A 354 10.38 14.69 -23.61
N LEU A 355 10.72 15.73 -22.84
CA LEU A 355 9.75 16.58 -22.17
C LEU A 355 9.02 17.41 -23.24
N VAL A 356 7.73 17.11 -23.42
CA VAL A 356 6.84 17.95 -24.21
C VAL A 356 5.60 18.20 -23.36
N GLU A 357 5.68 19.22 -22.50
CA GLU A 357 4.58 19.60 -21.62
C GLU A 357 3.57 20.43 -22.41
N GLY A 358 2.29 20.11 -22.20
CA GLY A 358 1.18 20.87 -22.76
C GLY A 358 0.99 20.72 -24.27
N CYS A 359 1.27 19.55 -24.84
CA CYS A 359 1.11 19.34 -26.29
C CYS A 359 -0.32 19.66 -26.75
N GLU A 360 -0.42 20.56 -27.71
CA GLU A 360 -1.69 20.87 -28.35
C GLU A 360 -2.21 19.67 -29.14
N TYR A 361 -3.50 19.41 -28.99
CA TYR A 361 -4.18 18.35 -29.73
C TYR A 361 -4.67 18.87 -31.08
N LYS A 362 -4.05 18.37 -32.15
CA LYS A 362 -4.26 18.80 -33.55
C LYS A 362 -5.10 17.78 -34.32
N THR A 363 -5.69 18.19 -35.44
CA THR A 363 -6.53 17.32 -36.28
C THR A 363 -5.80 16.08 -36.79
N VAL A 364 -4.51 16.21 -37.11
CA VAL A 364 -3.67 15.06 -37.52
C VAL A 364 -3.52 14.05 -36.38
N HIS A 365 -3.35 14.51 -35.15
CA HIS A 365 -3.27 13.64 -33.97
C HIS A 365 -4.63 12.96 -33.71
N GLN A 366 -5.73 13.66 -33.91
CA GLN A 366 -7.08 13.09 -33.79
C GLN A 366 -7.32 11.95 -34.78
N ASP A 367 -6.94 12.17 -36.03
CA ASP A 367 -7.02 11.14 -37.05
C ASP A 367 -6.18 9.91 -36.70
N LEU A 368 -4.94 10.11 -36.26
CA LEU A 368 -4.07 9.01 -35.82
C LEU A 368 -4.63 8.26 -34.60
N LEU A 369 -5.24 8.96 -33.64
CA LEU A 369 -5.91 8.32 -32.50
C LEU A 369 -7.12 7.49 -32.93
N ARG A 370 -7.89 7.95 -33.93
CA ARG A 370 -9.02 7.17 -34.50
C ARG A 370 -8.52 5.92 -35.20
N ASP A 371 -7.45 6.03 -35.97
CA ASP A 371 -6.81 4.91 -36.65
C ASP A 371 -6.22 3.90 -35.64
N LEU A 372 -5.59 4.40 -34.57
CA LEU A 372 -5.13 3.58 -33.46
C LEU A 372 -6.28 2.92 -32.69
N LEU A 373 -7.43 3.58 -32.54
CA LEU A 373 -8.61 2.97 -31.92
C LEU A 373 -9.14 1.83 -32.78
N ARG A 374 -9.24 2.02 -34.11
CA ARG A 374 -9.64 0.96 -35.05
C ARG A 374 -8.74 -0.28 -34.93
N LEU A 375 -7.43 -0.07 -34.81
CA LEU A 375 -6.44 -1.12 -34.54
C LEU A 375 -6.57 -1.73 -33.14
N SER A 376 -6.88 -0.92 -32.13
CA SER A 376 -7.09 -1.34 -30.74
C SER A 376 -8.34 -2.22 -30.57
N THR A 377 -9.20 -2.24 -31.58
CA THR A 377 -10.41 -3.07 -31.66
C THR A 377 -10.40 -4.05 -32.83
N SER A 378 -9.26 -4.28 -33.49
CA SER A 378 -9.12 -5.25 -34.60
C SER A 378 -9.37 -6.70 -34.16
N THR A 379 -9.57 -7.60 -35.13
CA THR A 379 -9.77 -9.04 -34.90
C THR A 379 -8.64 -9.70 -34.08
N TYR A 380 -7.38 -9.44 -34.42
CA TYR A 380 -6.22 -10.09 -33.80
C TYR A 380 -5.85 -9.48 -32.44
N SER A 381 -5.74 -10.32 -31.41
CA SER A 381 -5.44 -9.89 -30.03
C SER A 381 -4.08 -9.22 -29.87
N GLN A 382 -3.05 -9.70 -30.58
CA GLN A 382 -1.71 -9.12 -30.50
C GLN A 382 -1.66 -7.72 -31.13
N VAL A 383 -2.39 -7.50 -32.24
CA VAL A 383 -2.52 -6.18 -32.90
C VAL A 383 -3.20 -5.21 -31.96
N ARG A 384 -4.33 -5.62 -31.36
CA ARG A 384 -5.03 -4.83 -30.34
C ARG A 384 -4.12 -4.45 -29.18
N SER A 385 -3.45 -5.41 -28.55
CA SER A 385 -2.60 -5.14 -27.38
C SER A 385 -1.49 -4.14 -27.68
N LYS A 386 -0.85 -4.27 -28.86
CA LYS A 386 0.23 -3.35 -29.25
C LYS A 386 -0.30 -1.96 -29.60
N ALA A 387 -1.44 -1.88 -30.30
CA ALA A 387 -2.09 -0.61 -30.62
C ALA A 387 -2.57 0.12 -29.35
N GLN A 388 -3.17 -0.61 -28.40
CA GLN A 388 -3.63 -0.07 -27.11
C GLN A 388 -2.48 0.56 -26.32
N ASN A 389 -1.30 -0.05 -26.28
CA ASN A 389 -0.13 0.53 -25.61
C ASN A 389 0.30 1.87 -26.21
N VAL A 390 0.25 1.99 -27.54
CA VAL A 390 0.54 3.25 -28.23
C VAL A 390 -0.57 4.27 -27.97
N LEU A 391 -1.84 3.84 -28.01
CA LEU A 391 -3.00 4.66 -27.69
C LEU A 391 -2.89 5.25 -26.29
N PHE A 392 -2.61 4.45 -25.26
CA PHE A 392 -2.46 4.94 -23.88
C PHE A 392 -1.29 5.90 -23.71
N THR A 393 -0.20 5.71 -24.45
CA THR A 393 0.94 6.64 -24.45
C THR A 393 0.53 7.98 -25.05
N ALA A 394 -0.21 7.96 -26.16
CA ALA A 394 -0.72 9.16 -26.81
C ALA A 394 -1.75 9.90 -25.95
N LEU A 395 -2.64 9.17 -25.27
CA LEU A 395 -3.63 9.75 -24.35
C LEU A 395 -3.01 10.47 -23.15
N GLY A 396 -1.82 10.05 -22.71
CA GLY A 396 -1.05 10.74 -21.68
C GLY A 396 -0.15 11.87 -22.19
N THR A 397 -0.04 12.05 -23.51
CA THR A 397 0.85 13.06 -24.13
C THR A 397 0.08 14.32 -24.54
N TYR A 398 -1.12 14.17 -25.12
CA TYR A 398 -1.91 15.30 -25.63
C TYR A 398 -2.97 15.75 -24.63
N ASN A 399 -3.07 17.06 -24.41
CA ASN A 399 -4.05 17.63 -23.49
C ASN A 399 -5.48 17.36 -23.96
N PHE A 400 -6.36 16.98 -23.03
CA PHE A 400 -7.81 16.81 -23.23
C PHE A 400 -8.27 15.82 -24.32
N CYS A 401 -7.34 15.11 -25.00
CA CYS A 401 -7.68 14.13 -26.03
C CYS A 401 -8.54 12.95 -25.50
N CYS A 402 -8.46 12.67 -24.19
CA CYS A 402 -9.30 11.69 -23.52
C CYS A 402 -10.80 12.03 -23.63
N ARG A 403 -11.18 13.31 -23.66
CA ARG A 403 -12.58 13.73 -23.82
C ARG A 403 -13.11 13.46 -25.23
N ASP A 404 -12.24 13.54 -26.24
CA ASP A 404 -12.57 13.28 -27.64
C ASP A 404 -12.73 11.78 -27.92
N ILE A 405 -11.78 10.97 -27.42
CA ILE A 405 -11.79 9.53 -27.69
C ILE A 405 -12.86 8.77 -26.90
N THR A 406 -13.23 9.25 -25.70
CA THR A 406 -14.10 8.52 -24.77
C THR A 406 -15.45 8.18 -25.42
N PRO A 407 -16.22 9.13 -25.99
CA PRO A 407 -17.46 8.82 -26.69
C PRO A 407 -17.30 7.76 -27.78
N ARG A 408 -16.21 7.81 -28.56
CA ARG A 408 -15.91 6.85 -29.63
C ARG A 408 -15.65 5.43 -29.12
N VAL A 409 -15.01 5.28 -27.97
CA VAL A 409 -14.84 3.97 -27.33
C VAL A 409 -16.20 3.45 -26.84
N LEU A 410 -17.04 4.33 -26.29
CA LEU A 410 -18.36 3.99 -25.78
C LEU A 410 -19.36 3.61 -26.88
N GLU A 411 -19.25 4.19 -28.07
CA GLU A 411 -20.03 3.79 -29.27
C GLU A 411 -19.90 2.29 -29.58
N LEU A 412 -18.79 1.65 -29.22
CA LEU A 412 -18.57 0.21 -29.44
C LEU A 412 -19.17 -0.68 -28.34
N LEU A 413 -19.65 -0.08 -27.25
CA LEU A 413 -20.27 -0.77 -26.12
C LEU A 413 -21.78 -0.54 -26.06
N GLU A 414 -22.31 0.26 -26.99
CA GLU A 414 -23.71 0.63 -27.00
C GLU A 414 -24.60 -0.58 -27.33
N PRO A 415 -25.66 -0.84 -26.55
CA PRO A 415 -26.52 -2.02 -26.76
C PRO A 415 -27.37 -1.94 -28.04
N THR A 416 -27.55 -0.75 -28.61
CA THR A 416 -28.33 -0.53 -29.85
C THR A 416 -27.61 -1.00 -31.10
N ARG A 417 -26.28 -1.12 -31.05
CA ARG A 417 -25.45 -1.53 -32.19
C ARG A 417 -25.31 -3.04 -32.26
N THR A 418 -25.71 -3.61 -33.39
CA THR A 418 -25.63 -5.05 -33.67
C THR A 418 -24.46 -5.42 -34.59
N ASP A 419 -23.76 -4.44 -35.13
CA ASP A 419 -22.64 -4.60 -36.07
C ASP A 419 -21.29 -4.85 -35.36
N VAL A 420 -21.24 -4.73 -34.04
CA VAL A 420 -20.01 -4.87 -33.25
C VAL A 420 -19.66 -6.33 -33.04
N THR A 421 -18.44 -6.70 -33.41
CA THR A 421 -17.91 -8.04 -33.14
C THR A 421 -17.50 -8.22 -31.67
N GLN A 422 -17.49 -9.45 -31.18
CA GLN A 422 -17.00 -9.75 -29.82
C GLN A 422 -15.56 -9.30 -29.58
N GLN A 423 -14.71 -9.29 -30.62
CA GLN A 423 -13.32 -8.84 -30.49
C GLN A 423 -13.22 -7.32 -30.39
N GLN A 424 -14.05 -6.58 -31.12
CA GLN A 424 -14.16 -5.13 -31.00
C GLN A 424 -14.67 -4.75 -29.61
N PHE A 425 -15.74 -5.40 -29.14
CA PHE A 425 -16.28 -5.19 -27.79
C PHE A 425 -15.21 -5.42 -26.71
N LYS A 426 -14.50 -6.55 -26.79
CA LYS A 426 -13.38 -6.86 -25.88
C LYS A 426 -12.25 -5.82 -25.98
N GLY A 427 -11.93 -5.36 -27.19
CA GLY A 427 -10.92 -4.33 -27.42
C GLY A 427 -11.30 -2.99 -26.78
N ALA A 428 -12.56 -2.59 -26.92
CA ALA A 428 -13.10 -1.37 -26.30
C ALA A 428 -13.03 -1.43 -24.77
N LEU A 429 -13.36 -2.58 -24.16
CA LEU A 429 -13.21 -2.77 -22.71
C LEU A 429 -11.74 -2.63 -22.23
N TYR A 430 -10.77 -3.17 -22.97
CA TYR A 430 -9.36 -2.96 -22.66
C TYR A 430 -8.95 -1.48 -22.82
N CYS A 431 -9.47 -0.79 -23.83
CA CYS A 431 -9.24 0.65 -24.00
C CYS A 431 -9.80 1.45 -22.82
N LEU A 432 -10.97 1.08 -22.30
CA LEU A 432 -11.53 1.70 -21.10
C LEU A 432 -10.72 1.42 -19.83
N LEU A 433 -10.26 0.18 -19.67
CA LEU A 433 -9.50 -0.26 -18.50
C LEU A 433 -8.17 0.48 -18.39
N GLY A 434 -7.47 0.67 -19.51
CA GLY A 434 -6.16 1.30 -19.53
C GLY A 434 -5.07 0.47 -18.84
N ASN A 435 -3.83 0.96 -18.88
CA ASN A 435 -2.68 0.30 -18.26
C ASN A 435 -2.58 0.60 -16.75
N HIS A 436 -1.79 -0.19 -16.00
CA HIS A 436 -1.63 -0.03 -14.55
C HIS A 436 -1.08 1.34 -14.12
N CYS A 437 -0.17 1.92 -14.90
CA CYS A 437 0.50 3.20 -14.61
C CYS A 437 0.07 4.33 -15.57
N GLY A 438 -0.95 4.08 -16.41
CA GLY A 438 -1.40 5.01 -17.44
C GLY A 438 -2.80 5.56 -17.18
N VAL A 439 -3.32 6.28 -18.17
CA VAL A 439 -4.68 6.83 -18.14
C VAL A 439 -5.71 5.70 -18.11
N CYS A 440 -6.72 5.83 -17.25
CA CYS A 440 -7.90 4.98 -17.21
C CYS A 440 -9.09 5.77 -17.73
N LEU A 441 -9.59 5.46 -18.93
CA LEU A 441 -10.72 6.19 -19.52
C LEU A 441 -12.01 5.99 -18.70
N ALA A 442 -12.15 4.86 -18.01
CA ALA A 442 -13.29 4.58 -17.13
C ALA A 442 -13.32 5.44 -15.85
N ASN A 443 -12.19 6.01 -15.42
CA ASN A 443 -12.07 6.79 -14.18
C ASN A 443 -11.28 8.08 -14.41
N LEU A 444 -11.71 8.88 -15.39
CA LEU A 444 -11.16 10.21 -15.62
C LEU A 444 -11.69 11.18 -14.57
N HIS A 445 -10.87 12.14 -14.14
CA HIS A 445 -11.21 13.15 -13.13
C HIS A 445 -12.09 14.29 -13.71
N ASP A 446 -13.14 13.92 -14.45
CA ASP A 446 -14.10 14.84 -15.06
C ASP A 446 -15.51 14.25 -14.97
N TRP A 447 -16.48 15.04 -14.49
CA TRP A 447 -17.88 14.61 -14.38
C TRP A 447 -18.50 14.26 -15.74
N ASP A 448 -18.20 15.04 -16.80
CA ASP A 448 -18.70 14.79 -18.16
C ASP A 448 -18.31 13.40 -18.68
N CYS A 449 -17.07 12.97 -18.37
CA CYS A 449 -16.55 11.68 -18.79
C CYS A 449 -17.18 10.56 -17.95
N ILE A 450 -17.24 10.70 -16.63
CA ILE A 450 -17.83 9.69 -15.73
C ILE A 450 -19.32 9.47 -16.01
N ALA A 451 -20.06 10.56 -16.23
CA ALA A 451 -21.49 10.50 -16.54
C ALA A 451 -21.78 9.73 -17.84
N GLN A 452 -20.83 9.67 -18.77
CA GLN A 452 -20.93 8.86 -19.98
C GLN A 452 -20.41 7.44 -19.78
N THR A 453 -19.25 7.28 -19.14
CA THR A 453 -18.54 5.99 -19.08
C THR A 453 -19.22 5.00 -18.14
N TRP A 454 -19.59 5.39 -16.92
CA TRP A 454 -20.12 4.46 -15.92
C TRP A 454 -21.47 3.87 -16.35
N PRO A 455 -22.46 4.65 -16.83
CA PRO A 455 -23.69 4.09 -17.36
C PRO A 455 -23.45 3.20 -18.58
N SER A 456 -22.53 3.59 -19.47
CA SER A 456 -22.21 2.79 -20.66
C SER A 456 -21.58 1.44 -20.30
N ILE A 457 -20.70 1.39 -19.29
CA ILE A 457 -20.11 0.14 -18.79
C ILE A 457 -21.21 -0.79 -18.25
N VAL A 458 -22.16 -0.26 -17.47
CA VAL A 458 -23.28 -1.05 -16.92
C VAL A 458 -24.20 -1.53 -18.05
N ARG A 459 -24.61 -0.62 -18.95
CA ARG A 459 -25.52 -0.91 -20.07
C ARG A 459 -24.90 -1.85 -21.11
N SER A 460 -23.57 -1.91 -21.20
CA SER A 460 -22.87 -2.83 -22.12
C SER A 460 -23.20 -4.31 -21.85
N GLY A 461 -23.72 -4.64 -20.66
CA GLY A 461 -24.22 -5.97 -20.33
C GLY A 461 -25.45 -6.42 -21.11
N LEU A 462 -26.15 -5.48 -21.76
CA LEU A 462 -27.32 -5.74 -22.61
C LEU A 462 -26.96 -5.86 -24.11
N SER A 463 -25.70 -5.67 -24.49
CA SER A 463 -25.26 -5.74 -25.88
C SER A 463 -25.25 -7.18 -26.40
N SER A 464 -25.69 -7.39 -27.65
CA SER A 464 -25.64 -8.70 -28.31
C SER A 464 -24.22 -9.23 -28.53
N ALA A 465 -23.23 -8.32 -28.60
CA ALA A 465 -21.82 -8.65 -28.72
C ALA A 465 -21.18 -9.10 -27.39
N MET A 466 -21.87 -8.89 -26.27
CA MET A 466 -21.40 -9.27 -24.95
C MET A 466 -21.64 -10.76 -24.70
N SER A 467 -20.63 -11.48 -24.20
CA SER A 467 -20.79 -12.88 -23.74
C SER A 467 -20.02 -13.11 -22.43
N LEU A 468 -20.76 -13.31 -21.32
CA LEU A 468 -20.21 -13.64 -20.01
C LEU A 468 -19.71 -15.08 -19.91
N GLU A 469 -20.00 -15.93 -20.90
CA GLU A 469 -19.46 -17.29 -20.98
C GLU A 469 -17.94 -17.26 -21.15
N LYS A 470 -17.39 -16.19 -21.75
CA LYS A 470 -15.95 -16.03 -21.93
C LYS A 470 -15.31 -15.55 -20.63
N PRO A 471 -14.45 -16.36 -19.98
CA PRO A 471 -13.83 -15.98 -18.69
C PRO A 471 -13.00 -14.70 -18.78
N SER A 472 -12.45 -14.39 -19.96
CA SER A 472 -11.69 -13.15 -20.14
C SER A 472 -12.55 -11.88 -20.06
N ILE A 473 -13.82 -11.93 -20.49
CA ILE A 473 -14.72 -10.77 -20.41
C ILE A 473 -15.17 -10.57 -18.96
N VAL A 474 -15.49 -11.68 -18.28
CA VAL A 474 -15.80 -11.68 -16.84
C VAL A 474 -14.66 -11.03 -16.06
N ARG A 475 -13.42 -11.47 -16.25
CA ARG A 475 -12.24 -10.88 -15.60
C ARG A 475 -12.07 -9.40 -15.91
N LEU A 476 -12.32 -8.97 -17.15
CA LEU A 476 -12.18 -7.56 -17.51
C LEU A 476 -13.17 -6.66 -16.79
N PHE A 477 -14.43 -7.09 -16.62
CA PHE A 477 -15.40 -6.34 -15.84
C PHE A 477 -15.05 -6.31 -14.34
N ASP A 478 -14.50 -7.40 -13.80
CA ASP A 478 -14.00 -7.42 -12.42
C ASP A 478 -12.83 -6.44 -12.27
N ASP A 479 -11.84 -6.50 -13.18
CA ASP A 479 -10.69 -5.62 -13.19
C ASP A 479 -11.10 -4.15 -13.36
N LEU A 480 -12.09 -3.86 -14.21
CA LEU A 480 -12.65 -2.52 -14.40
C LEU A 480 -13.32 -2.02 -13.11
N ALA A 481 -14.23 -2.82 -12.53
CA ALA A 481 -14.93 -2.45 -11.32
C ALA A 481 -13.95 -2.25 -10.15
N ASP A 482 -13.02 -3.18 -9.95
CA ASP A 482 -12.00 -3.10 -8.90
C ASP A 482 -11.07 -1.91 -9.10
N LYS A 483 -10.66 -1.62 -10.35
CA LYS A 483 -9.79 -0.48 -10.64
C LYS A 483 -10.50 0.84 -10.36
N VAL A 484 -11.77 0.99 -10.76
CA VAL A 484 -12.57 2.18 -10.44
C VAL A 484 -12.74 2.31 -8.92
N HIS A 485 -13.14 1.26 -8.20
CA HIS A 485 -13.29 1.33 -6.74
C HIS A 485 -11.99 1.66 -5.99
N ARG A 486 -10.84 1.23 -6.52
CA ARG A 486 -9.53 1.47 -5.90
C ARG A 486 -8.97 2.87 -6.21
N GLN A 487 -9.24 3.39 -7.41
CA GLN A 487 -8.64 4.63 -7.91
C GLN A 487 -9.62 5.81 -7.90
N TYR A 488 -10.89 5.61 -7.59
CA TYR A 488 -11.85 6.70 -7.53
C TYR A 488 -11.50 7.67 -6.39
N GLU A 489 -11.27 8.92 -6.78
CA GLU A 489 -11.10 10.05 -5.88
C GLU A 489 -12.35 10.92 -5.95
N THR A 490 -12.76 11.48 -4.83
CA THR A 490 -13.97 12.30 -4.75
C THR A 490 -13.80 13.59 -5.56
N ILE A 491 -14.42 13.66 -6.74
CA ILE A 491 -14.29 14.81 -7.66
C ILE A 491 -15.00 16.03 -7.06
N GLY A 492 -14.36 17.21 -7.08
CA GLY A 492 -14.99 18.45 -6.59
C GLY A 492 -16.27 18.80 -7.35
N ILE A 493 -17.26 19.34 -6.63
CA ILE A 493 -18.47 19.95 -7.20
C ILE A 493 -18.31 21.47 -7.12
N ASP A 494 -18.01 21.97 -5.91
CA ASP A 494 -17.78 23.38 -5.66
C ASP A 494 -16.27 23.68 -5.59
N PHE A 495 -15.76 24.46 -6.55
CA PHE A 495 -14.41 24.99 -6.52
C PHE A 495 -14.45 26.47 -6.18
N THR A 496 -14.30 26.81 -4.89
CA THR A 496 -14.23 28.21 -4.43
C THR A 496 -12.79 28.58 -4.08
N VAL A 497 -12.25 29.57 -4.77
CA VAL A 497 -10.95 30.16 -4.43
C VAL A 497 -11.22 31.32 -3.47
N SER A 498 -10.67 31.24 -2.25
CA SER A 498 -10.81 32.32 -1.25
C SER A 498 -10.29 33.65 -1.79
N SER A 499 -10.87 34.77 -1.34
CA SER A 499 -10.48 36.13 -1.76
C SER A 499 -9.01 36.48 -1.47
N ILE A 500 -8.36 35.74 -0.57
CA ILE A 500 -6.92 35.86 -0.28
C ILE A 500 -6.07 35.29 -1.43
N ALA A 501 -6.64 34.46 -2.31
CA ALA A 501 -5.91 33.68 -3.29
C ALA A 501 -6.20 33.97 -4.77
N CYS A 502 -7.27 34.68 -5.19
CA CYS A 502 -7.34 35.26 -6.55
C CYS A 502 -8.56 36.15 -6.87
N PHE A 503 -8.29 37.17 -7.69
CA PHE A 503 -9.20 37.74 -8.69
C PHE A 503 -9.33 36.71 -9.83
N VAL A 504 -10.57 36.38 -10.23
CA VAL A 504 -11.06 35.66 -11.45
C VAL A 504 -12.15 34.67 -11.02
N HIS A 505 -13.32 34.78 -11.66
CA HIS A 505 -14.60 34.25 -11.16
C HIS A 505 -15.29 33.32 -12.18
N LYS A 506 -16.05 32.36 -11.62
CA LYS A 506 -17.07 31.43 -12.17
C LYS A 506 -16.61 30.11 -12.82
N LEU A 507 -17.16 29.00 -12.31
CA LEU A 507 -17.49 27.83 -13.11
C LEU A 507 -18.71 27.02 -12.57
N TRP A 508 -19.51 26.56 -13.54
CA TRP A 508 -20.55 25.52 -13.65
C TRP A 508 -21.15 24.82 -12.40
N ASN A 509 -22.44 25.10 -12.15
CA ASN A 509 -23.38 24.21 -11.47
C ASN A 509 -24.38 23.71 -12.53
N ASN A 510 -24.50 22.40 -12.76
CA ASN A 510 -25.69 21.69 -13.32
C ASN A 510 -25.45 20.23 -13.80
N VAL A 511 -24.24 19.66 -13.71
CA VAL A 511 -23.97 18.31 -14.27
C VAL A 511 -24.48 17.16 -13.39
N LEU A 512 -24.58 17.38 -12.07
CA LEU A 512 -24.94 16.31 -11.12
C LEU A 512 -26.41 15.86 -11.23
N GLU A 513 -27.34 16.79 -11.41
CA GLU A 513 -28.77 16.48 -11.53
C GLU A 513 -29.08 15.72 -12.84
N GLN A 514 -28.40 16.05 -13.94
CA GLN A 514 -28.56 15.35 -15.22
C GLN A 514 -27.92 13.96 -15.21
N GLY A 515 -26.74 13.79 -14.60
CA GLY A 515 -26.07 12.49 -14.49
C GLY A 515 -26.83 11.48 -13.63
N LEU A 516 -27.41 11.94 -12.51
CA LEU A 516 -28.22 11.11 -11.62
C LEU A 516 -29.60 10.78 -12.22
N ALA A 517 -30.26 11.72 -12.90
CA ALA A 517 -31.54 11.48 -13.57
C ALA A 517 -31.42 10.49 -14.75
N LEU A 518 -30.37 10.62 -15.58
CA LEU A 518 -30.11 9.71 -16.71
C LEU A 518 -29.77 8.27 -16.27
N GLN A 519 -29.19 8.10 -15.09
CA GLN A 519 -28.84 6.80 -14.53
C GLN A 519 -30.05 6.11 -13.85
N GLN A 520 -31.03 6.89 -13.37
CA GLN A 520 -32.23 6.38 -12.68
C GLN A 520 -33.36 6.00 -13.65
N ASP A 521 -33.66 6.82 -14.66
CA ASP A 521 -34.78 6.60 -15.58
C ASP A 521 -34.62 5.38 -16.51
N LYS A 522 -33.42 4.79 -16.63
CA LYS A 522 -33.14 3.69 -17.58
C LYS A 522 -32.72 2.37 -16.95
N ASN A 523 -32.52 2.33 -15.62
CA ASN A 523 -32.20 1.08 -14.91
C ASN A 523 -33.45 0.27 -14.51
N GLN A 524 -34.65 0.83 -14.63
CA GLN A 524 -35.90 0.15 -14.25
C GLN A 524 -36.51 -0.73 -15.36
N GLU A 525 -36.03 -0.66 -16.61
CA GLU A 525 -36.72 -1.28 -17.76
C GLU A 525 -36.06 -2.51 -18.41
N ALA A 526 -34.99 -3.10 -17.89
CA ALA A 526 -34.42 -4.32 -18.48
C ALA A 526 -33.81 -5.27 -17.45
N VAL A 527 -34.14 -6.56 -17.57
CA VAL A 527 -33.51 -7.65 -16.81
C VAL A 527 -32.02 -7.71 -17.18
N GLN A 528 -31.19 -7.05 -16.38
CA GLN A 528 -29.73 -7.07 -16.54
C GLN A 528 -29.13 -8.32 -15.88
N PRO A 529 -28.02 -8.87 -16.40
CA PRO A 529 -27.30 -9.94 -15.71
C PRO A 529 -26.78 -9.47 -14.34
N TRP A 530 -26.89 -10.30 -13.30
CA TRP A 530 -26.54 -10.02 -11.90
C TRP A 530 -25.18 -9.32 -11.70
N LYS A 531 -24.21 -9.58 -12.58
CA LYS A 531 -22.87 -8.99 -12.51
C LYS A 531 -22.88 -7.48 -12.76
N PHE A 532 -23.66 -7.02 -13.74
CA PHE A 532 -23.73 -5.59 -14.08
C PHE A 532 -24.49 -4.81 -13.03
N GLU A 533 -25.50 -5.43 -12.43
CA GLU A 533 -26.16 -4.91 -11.23
C GLU A 533 -25.16 -4.69 -10.09
N HIS A 534 -24.33 -5.68 -9.76
CA HIS A 534 -23.30 -5.51 -8.71
C HIS A 534 -22.33 -4.35 -9.02
N ILE A 535 -21.90 -4.21 -10.28
CA ILE A 535 -21.01 -3.13 -10.72
C ILE A 535 -21.70 -1.77 -10.57
N ALA A 536 -22.97 -1.68 -11.01
CA ALA A 536 -23.77 -0.46 -10.92
C ALA A 536 -23.95 -0.01 -9.46
N ILE A 537 -24.27 -0.94 -8.56
CA ILE A 537 -24.42 -0.68 -7.13
C ILE A 537 -23.10 -0.22 -6.51
N GLY A 538 -21.98 -0.78 -6.97
CA GLY A 538 -20.65 -0.34 -6.57
C GLY A 538 -20.35 1.09 -6.97
N PHE A 539 -20.55 1.41 -8.24
CA PHE A 539 -20.39 2.77 -8.74
C PHE A 539 -21.33 3.76 -8.03
N LEU A 540 -22.58 3.38 -7.77
CA LEU A 540 -23.51 4.21 -7.01
C LEU A 540 -23.06 4.39 -5.55
N SER A 541 -22.47 3.38 -4.93
CA SER A 541 -21.91 3.49 -3.57
C SER A 541 -20.70 4.43 -3.51
N LEU A 542 -19.93 4.58 -4.60
CA LEU A 542 -18.82 5.54 -4.68
C LEU A 542 -19.32 6.99 -4.76
N LEU A 543 -20.57 7.22 -5.19
CA LEU A 543 -21.20 8.54 -5.24
C LEU A 543 -21.70 9.03 -3.87
N LEU A 544 -21.48 8.28 -2.79
CA LEU A 544 -21.75 8.74 -1.43
C LEU A 544 -20.69 9.75 -0.99
N ARG A 545 -21.11 11.00 -0.78
CA ARG A 545 -20.24 12.13 -0.43
C ARG A 545 -20.59 12.71 0.94
N ASP A 546 -19.65 13.38 1.59
CA ASP A 546 -19.95 14.09 2.84
C ASP A 546 -20.58 15.46 2.60
N ASP A 547 -20.31 16.10 1.46
CA ASP A 547 -20.73 17.48 1.16
C ASP A 547 -22.23 17.60 0.81
N TYR A 548 -22.75 16.63 0.04
CA TYR A 548 -24.13 16.63 -0.47
C TYR A 548 -24.83 15.31 -0.13
N PRO A 549 -26.11 15.36 0.34
CA PRO A 549 -26.87 14.16 0.65
C PRO A 549 -27.32 13.45 -0.63
N LEU A 550 -27.29 12.11 -0.60
CA LEU A 550 -27.71 11.28 -1.74
C LEU A 550 -29.18 11.55 -2.12
N PRO A 551 -29.57 11.54 -3.41
CA PRO A 551 -30.97 11.74 -3.85
C PRO A 551 -31.95 10.71 -3.26
N ALA A 552 -33.20 11.12 -3.04
CA ALA A 552 -34.24 10.26 -2.43
C ALA A 552 -34.49 8.93 -3.17
N PRO A 553 -34.53 8.87 -4.52
CA PRO A 553 -34.69 7.60 -5.23
C PRO A 553 -33.51 6.63 -5.01
N ALA A 554 -32.29 7.15 -4.89
CA ALA A 554 -31.11 6.33 -4.61
C ALA A 554 -31.11 5.85 -3.14
N VAL A 555 -31.63 6.65 -2.20
CA VAL A 555 -31.87 6.21 -0.82
C VAL A 555 -32.90 5.07 -0.80
N LEU A 556 -34.01 5.20 -1.52
CA LEU A 556 -35.03 4.15 -1.66
C LEU A 556 -34.41 2.85 -2.18
N PHE A 557 -33.61 2.94 -3.24
CA PHE A 557 -32.91 1.80 -3.82
C PHE A 557 -32.01 1.07 -2.80
N PHE A 558 -31.17 1.80 -2.06
CA PHE A 558 -30.29 1.18 -1.07
C PHE A 558 -31.04 0.62 0.14
N VAL A 559 -32.16 1.24 0.54
CA VAL A 559 -33.03 0.69 1.61
C VAL A 559 -33.63 -0.64 1.15
N GLN A 560 -34.23 -0.70 -0.04
CA GLN A 560 -34.82 -1.92 -0.57
C GLN A 560 -33.76 -3.03 -0.77
N SER A 561 -32.55 -2.65 -1.18
CA SER A 561 -31.43 -3.56 -1.39
C SER A 561 -30.86 -4.20 -0.12
N LEU A 562 -31.28 -3.76 1.08
CA LEU A 562 -30.92 -4.43 2.33
C LEU A 562 -31.47 -5.86 2.40
N ASN A 563 -32.62 -6.11 1.75
CA ASN A 563 -33.28 -7.41 1.67
C ASN A 563 -33.04 -8.11 0.33
N HIS A 564 -32.03 -7.69 -0.43
CA HIS A 564 -31.72 -8.30 -1.72
C HIS A 564 -31.23 -9.75 -1.57
N ASP A 565 -31.56 -10.65 -2.49
CA ASP A 565 -31.19 -12.08 -2.41
C ASP A 565 -29.66 -12.31 -2.44
N ALA A 566 -28.95 -11.49 -3.21
CA ALA A 566 -27.49 -11.54 -3.32
C ALA A 566 -26.79 -10.91 -2.09
N LEU A 567 -25.96 -11.69 -1.41
CA LEU A 567 -25.20 -11.25 -0.22
C LEU A 567 -24.26 -10.07 -0.50
N VAL A 568 -23.67 -10.01 -1.70
CA VAL A 568 -22.75 -8.93 -2.10
C VAL A 568 -23.48 -7.59 -2.11
N VAL A 569 -24.67 -7.54 -2.72
CA VAL A 569 -25.55 -6.37 -2.75
C VAL A 569 -25.93 -5.95 -1.32
N ARG A 570 -26.35 -6.89 -0.47
CA ARG A 570 -26.68 -6.57 0.93
C ARG A 570 -25.51 -5.93 1.68
N LYS A 571 -24.29 -6.45 1.54
CA LYS A 571 -23.10 -5.88 2.19
C LYS A 571 -22.80 -4.45 1.71
N MET A 572 -23.01 -4.18 0.42
CA MET A 572 -22.84 -2.84 -0.15
C MET A 572 -23.94 -1.90 0.33
N ALA A 573 -25.20 -2.35 0.33
CA ALA A 573 -26.34 -1.62 0.87
C ALA A 573 -26.16 -1.27 2.35
N ILE A 574 -25.68 -2.20 3.19
CA ILE A 574 -25.39 -1.94 4.62
C ILE A 574 -24.35 -0.83 4.78
N ALA A 575 -23.27 -0.88 4.00
CA ALA A 575 -22.23 0.15 4.03
C ALA A 575 -22.76 1.51 3.54
N ALA A 576 -23.51 1.50 2.44
CA ALA A 576 -24.13 2.68 1.86
C ALA A 576 -25.13 3.33 2.81
N MET A 577 -26.02 2.54 3.41
CA MET A 577 -27.02 2.99 4.38
C MET A 577 -26.38 3.56 5.65
N ALA A 578 -25.28 2.99 6.12
CA ALA A 578 -24.52 3.58 7.23
C ALA A 578 -23.96 4.98 6.88
N GLY A 579 -23.52 5.17 5.63
CA GLY A 579 -23.12 6.46 5.06
C GLY A 579 -24.28 7.44 4.92
N ILE A 580 -25.42 7.00 4.36
CA ILE A 580 -26.64 7.82 4.22
C ILE A 580 -27.13 8.30 5.58
N LEU A 581 -27.20 7.41 6.59
CA LEU A 581 -27.59 7.77 7.95
C LEU A 581 -26.61 8.77 8.58
N LYS A 582 -25.34 8.73 8.19
CA LYS A 582 -24.31 9.69 8.60
C LYS A 582 -24.47 11.05 7.92
N GLN A 583 -24.84 11.11 6.64
CA GLN A 583 -25.21 12.35 5.94
C GLN A 583 -26.46 12.98 6.56
N LEU A 584 -27.48 12.18 6.85
CA LEU A 584 -28.74 12.61 7.49
C LEU A 584 -28.58 12.90 9.00
N LYS A 585 -27.35 12.88 9.53
CA LYS A 585 -27.10 13.16 10.94
C LYS A 585 -27.35 14.64 11.23
N ARG A 586 -28.36 14.92 12.02
CA ARG A 586 -28.62 16.28 12.53
C ARG A 586 -27.47 16.77 13.43
N PRO A 587 -26.97 18.01 13.22
CA PRO A 587 -25.96 18.60 14.09
C PRO A 587 -26.55 18.78 15.50
N ARG A 588 -25.77 18.44 16.52
CA ARG A 588 -26.16 18.55 17.93
C ARG A 588 -25.48 19.77 18.53
N LYS A 589 -26.24 20.59 19.27
CA LYS A 589 -25.73 21.83 19.88
C LYS A 589 -24.72 21.49 20.98
N LYS A 590 -23.60 22.22 20.99
CA LYS A 590 -22.58 22.13 22.04
C LYS A 590 -22.39 23.49 22.69
N ILE A 591 -22.16 23.49 24.00
CA ILE A 591 -21.89 24.68 24.80
C ILE A 591 -20.45 24.62 25.35
N PRO A 592 -19.73 25.75 25.40
CA PRO A 592 -18.47 25.82 26.10
C PRO A 592 -18.73 25.77 27.61
N VAL A 593 -17.97 24.95 28.33
CA VAL A 593 -18.06 24.86 29.79
C VAL A 593 -16.68 24.99 30.40
N SER A 594 -16.55 25.76 31.47
CA SER A 594 -15.33 25.89 32.27
C SER A 594 -15.26 24.71 33.25
N PRO A 595 -14.23 23.85 33.19
CA PRO A 595 -14.08 22.74 34.12
C PRO A 595 -13.91 23.21 35.57
N CYS A 596 -13.27 24.36 35.79
CA CYS A 596 -13.05 24.95 37.11
C CYS A 596 -14.36 25.37 37.79
N ASP A 597 -15.34 25.81 37.01
CA ASP A 597 -16.65 26.25 37.53
C ASP A 597 -17.47 25.04 37.99
N ILE A 598 -17.29 23.88 37.35
CA ILE A 598 -17.96 22.63 37.74
C ILE A 598 -17.29 22.02 38.97
N SER A 599 -15.95 21.93 38.96
CA SER A 599 -15.21 21.29 40.05
C SER A 599 -15.14 22.17 41.30
N GLY A 600 -15.31 23.48 41.17
CA GLY A 600 -15.10 24.45 42.25
C GLY A 600 -13.63 24.61 42.66
N VAL A 601 -12.70 24.05 41.87
CA VAL A 601 -11.25 24.03 42.18
C VAL A 601 -10.47 24.74 41.07
N MET A 602 -9.54 25.62 41.48
CA MET A 602 -8.56 26.18 40.54
C MET A 602 -7.49 25.13 40.20
N GLU A 603 -7.28 24.90 38.90
CA GLU A 603 -6.25 23.96 38.44
C GLU A 603 -4.84 24.46 38.83
N PRO A 604 -3.94 23.55 39.25
CA PRO A 604 -2.59 23.91 39.67
C PRO A 604 -1.77 24.54 38.54
N GLU A 605 -0.85 25.45 38.88
CA GLU A 605 0.10 26.04 37.92
C GLU A 605 1.12 24.98 37.47
N GLY A 606 0.85 24.35 36.31
CA GLY A 606 1.74 23.36 35.69
C GLY A 606 0.98 22.25 34.97
N LEU A 607 1.63 21.58 34.02
CA LEU A 607 1.05 20.40 33.35
C LEU A 607 1.22 19.18 34.24
N VAL A 608 0.15 18.77 34.91
CA VAL A 608 0.10 17.59 35.77
C VAL A 608 -0.99 16.64 35.28
N ALA A 609 -0.62 15.42 34.95
CA ALA A 609 -1.52 14.38 34.46
C ALA A 609 -2.07 13.51 35.60
N GLY A 610 -3.08 12.68 35.30
CA GLY A 610 -3.66 11.73 36.24
C GLY A 610 -4.93 12.24 36.92
N ASP A 611 -5.22 11.68 38.09
CA ASP A 611 -6.43 11.99 38.84
C ASP A 611 -6.21 13.26 39.68
N ARG A 612 -6.89 14.35 39.27
CA ARG A 612 -6.78 15.68 39.87
C ARG A 612 -8.10 16.04 40.58
N PRO A 613 -8.06 16.88 41.63
CA PRO A 613 -9.29 17.40 42.22
C PRO A 613 -10.23 18.06 41.20
N GLY A 614 -9.65 18.75 40.20
CA GLY A 614 -10.41 19.41 39.13
C GLY A 614 -11.06 18.47 38.10
N ASN A 615 -10.64 17.20 38.01
CA ASN A 615 -11.23 16.20 37.11
C ASN A 615 -11.98 15.08 37.85
N ASP A 616 -12.05 15.11 39.18
CA ASP A 616 -12.67 14.07 40.00
C ASP A 616 -14.14 13.83 39.67
N TRP A 617 -14.88 14.91 39.42
CA TRP A 617 -16.29 14.86 39.03
C TRP A 617 -16.56 14.09 37.72
N LEU A 618 -15.54 13.82 36.89
CA LEU A 618 -15.66 12.98 35.69
C LEU A 618 -15.62 11.49 35.98
N GLN A 619 -15.10 11.09 37.15
CA GLN A 619 -14.99 9.71 37.55
C GLN A 619 -16.35 9.14 37.95
N TYR A 620 -16.45 7.82 37.88
CA TYR A 620 -17.63 7.08 38.29
C TYR A 620 -17.65 6.92 39.81
N HIS A 621 -18.72 7.42 40.43
CA HIS A 621 -19.05 7.17 41.83
C HIS A 621 -20.45 6.57 41.91
N GLY A 622 -20.60 5.43 42.58
CA GLY A 622 -21.89 4.75 42.75
C GLY A 622 -22.94 5.60 43.45
N ASP A 623 -22.51 6.45 44.39
CA ASP A 623 -23.39 7.31 45.19
C ASP A 623 -23.91 8.55 44.44
N SER A 624 -23.26 8.96 43.35
CA SER A 624 -23.55 10.21 42.63
C SER A 624 -24.25 9.99 41.28
N LEU A 625 -24.85 8.83 41.06
CA LEU A 625 -25.47 8.48 39.78
C LEU A 625 -26.85 9.16 39.61
N PRO A 626 -27.16 9.67 38.41
CA PRO A 626 -28.44 10.32 38.13
C PRO A 626 -29.56 9.29 38.04
N ASN A 627 -30.43 9.24 39.06
CA ASN A 627 -31.58 8.33 39.14
C ASN A 627 -32.91 9.00 38.76
N THR A 628 -32.93 10.32 38.60
CA THR A 628 -34.13 11.07 38.18
C THR A 628 -33.88 11.87 36.89
N GLN A 629 -34.95 12.22 36.18
CA GLN A 629 -34.89 13.06 34.98
C GLN A 629 -34.28 14.45 35.28
N GLN A 630 -34.58 15.03 36.46
CA GLN A 630 -34.03 16.33 36.86
C GLN A 630 -32.52 16.26 37.09
N ASP A 631 -32.06 15.22 37.77
CA ASP A 631 -30.62 15.00 37.99
C ASP A 631 -29.90 14.80 36.66
N TRP A 632 -30.47 13.97 35.76
CA TRP A 632 -29.90 13.70 34.45
C TRP A 632 -29.76 14.94 33.58
N ASP A 633 -30.76 15.82 33.58
CA ASP A 633 -30.76 17.03 32.73
C ASP A 633 -29.80 18.11 33.26
N ASN A 634 -29.57 18.14 34.58
CA ASN A 634 -28.61 19.05 35.23
C ASN A 634 -27.17 18.50 35.21
N PHE A 635 -26.98 17.21 34.93
CA PHE A 635 -25.68 16.56 35.00
C PHE A 635 -24.79 16.88 33.79
N CYS A 636 -23.51 17.18 34.03
CA CYS A 636 -22.55 17.44 32.96
C CYS A 636 -21.89 16.12 32.49
N PHE A 637 -22.24 15.67 31.29
CA PHE A 637 -21.68 14.45 30.69
C PHE A 637 -20.55 14.73 29.69
N VAL A 638 -19.37 14.16 29.93
CA VAL A 638 -18.22 14.28 29.04
C VAL A 638 -17.93 12.93 28.40
N GLU A 639 -18.34 12.80 27.15
CA GLU A 639 -18.42 11.51 26.44
C GLU A 639 -17.06 10.91 26.04
N LYS A 640 -16.04 11.75 25.84
CA LYS A 640 -14.72 11.25 25.43
C LYS A 640 -13.88 10.98 26.67
N THR A 641 -13.30 9.80 26.74
CA THR A 641 -12.58 9.29 27.91
C THR A 641 -11.28 10.04 28.19
N HIS A 642 -10.62 10.62 27.18
CA HIS A 642 -9.31 11.29 27.34
C HIS A 642 -9.37 12.74 27.87
N TRP A 643 -10.53 13.41 27.83
CA TRP A 643 -10.59 14.81 28.29
C TRP A 643 -10.36 14.89 29.79
N GLY A 644 -9.47 15.80 30.18
CA GLY A 644 -9.16 16.06 31.59
C GLY A 644 -8.09 15.15 32.19
N TYR A 645 -7.61 14.10 31.51
CA TYR A 645 -6.55 13.25 32.07
C TYR A 645 -5.18 13.96 32.09
N TYR A 646 -4.71 14.42 30.92
CA TYR A 646 -3.44 15.15 30.81
C TYR A 646 -3.60 16.66 31.04
N CYS A 647 -4.51 17.29 30.29
CA CYS A 647 -4.89 18.70 30.45
C CYS A 647 -6.28 18.97 29.85
N TRP A 648 -6.83 20.14 30.14
CA TRP A 648 -8.07 20.62 29.52
C TRP A 648 -7.80 21.33 28.18
N PRO A 649 -8.68 21.19 27.17
CA PRO A 649 -8.59 21.98 25.95
C PRO A 649 -8.89 23.46 26.25
N LYS A 650 -8.41 24.38 25.39
CA LYS A 650 -8.70 25.82 25.52
C LYS A 650 -10.20 26.11 25.70
N ASN A 651 -11.02 25.45 24.89
CA ASN A 651 -12.49 25.48 25.00
C ASN A 651 -13.00 24.05 25.12
N LEU A 652 -13.51 23.65 26.30
CA LEU A 652 -14.17 22.36 26.46
C LEU A 652 -15.61 22.47 25.98
N MET A 653 -15.93 21.76 24.89
CA MET A 653 -17.27 21.77 24.30
C MET A 653 -18.06 20.53 24.74
N VAL A 654 -19.12 20.75 25.53
CA VAL A 654 -20.03 19.70 26.03
C VAL A 654 -21.36 19.79 25.30
N TYR A 655 -22.11 18.69 25.22
CA TYR A 655 -23.46 18.71 24.62
C TYR A 655 -24.42 19.49 25.52
N ALA A 656 -25.23 20.36 24.93
CA ALA A 656 -26.25 21.12 25.66
C ALA A 656 -27.33 20.18 26.27
N PRO A 657 -28.04 20.60 27.34
CA PRO A 657 -29.14 19.84 27.96
C PRO A 657 -30.25 19.47 26.97
N ALA A 658 -31.06 18.48 27.32
CA ALA A 658 -32.10 17.91 26.44
C ALA A 658 -33.08 18.97 25.88
N ALA A 659 -33.38 20.02 26.64
CA ALA A 659 -34.27 21.10 26.23
C ALA A 659 -33.77 21.91 25.02
N GLU A 660 -32.45 22.04 24.85
CA GLU A 660 -31.83 22.79 23.75
C GLU A 660 -31.39 21.91 22.56
N GLN A 661 -31.50 20.59 22.72
CA GLN A 661 -31.18 19.66 21.64
C GLN A 661 -32.33 19.59 20.62
N PRO A 662 -32.04 19.22 19.36
CA PRO A 662 -33.10 18.94 18.38
C PRO A 662 -34.06 17.90 18.93
N LYS A 663 -35.36 18.25 18.93
CA LYS A 663 -36.46 17.35 19.32
C LYS A 663 -36.49 16.11 18.44
N ASP A 664 -37.10 15.06 18.97
CA ASP A 664 -37.33 13.83 18.22
C ASP A 664 -38.18 14.07 16.97
N LEU A 665 -37.95 13.22 15.97
CA LEU A 665 -38.64 13.27 14.69
C LEU A 665 -40.13 12.93 14.84
N SER A 666 -40.99 13.88 14.50
CA SER A 666 -42.39 13.61 14.17
C SER A 666 -42.54 13.39 12.66
N ALA A 667 -43.58 12.67 12.24
CA ALA A 667 -43.85 12.36 10.82
C ALA A 667 -43.97 13.63 9.94
N GLU A 668 -44.34 14.77 10.53
CA GLU A 668 -44.48 16.07 9.86
C GLU A 668 -43.13 16.77 9.60
N ASN A 669 -42.08 16.42 10.35
CA ASN A 669 -40.76 17.08 10.30
C ASN A 669 -39.68 16.22 9.62
N MET A 670 -40.07 15.14 8.94
CA MET A 670 -39.17 14.25 8.21
C MET A 670 -38.95 14.75 6.80
N ASN A 671 -37.68 14.78 6.38
CA ASN A 671 -37.35 14.98 4.97
C ASN A 671 -37.81 13.76 4.14
N GLU A 672 -37.99 13.95 2.83
CA GLU A 672 -38.38 12.86 1.92
C GLU A 672 -37.48 11.61 2.05
N ARG A 673 -36.16 11.81 2.14
CA ARG A 673 -35.17 10.75 2.38
C ARG A 673 -35.35 10.06 3.73
N GLU A 674 -35.68 10.83 4.77
CA GLU A 674 -35.89 10.30 6.12
C GLU A 674 -37.19 9.48 6.18
N ARG A 675 -38.22 9.91 5.46
CA ARG A 675 -39.51 9.24 5.34
C ARG A 675 -39.39 7.88 4.66
N VAL A 676 -38.65 7.81 3.55
CA VAL A 676 -38.35 6.54 2.86
C VAL A 676 -37.77 5.49 3.81
N ILE A 677 -36.79 5.86 4.63
CA ILE A 677 -36.19 4.94 5.62
C ILE A 677 -37.20 4.60 6.71
N TYR A 678 -37.94 5.60 7.21
CA TYR A 678 -38.93 5.38 8.26
C TYR A 678 -40.02 4.38 7.85
N ASP A 679 -40.58 4.53 6.65
CA ASP A 679 -41.66 3.69 6.15
C ASP A 679 -41.23 2.21 6.06
N HIS A 680 -40.03 1.94 5.54
CA HIS A 680 -39.51 0.56 5.41
C HIS A 680 -39.10 -0.06 6.76
N PHE A 681 -38.45 0.70 7.64
CA PHE A 681 -38.01 0.17 8.95
C PHE A 681 -39.15 0.04 9.97
N THR A 682 -40.33 0.63 9.70
CA THR A 682 -41.55 0.43 10.49
C THR A 682 -42.34 -0.79 10.00
N GLU A 683 -42.12 -1.26 8.77
CA GLU A 683 -42.80 -2.41 8.19
C GLU A 683 -42.30 -3.74 8.81
N PRO A 684 -43.16 -4.54 9.47
CA PRO A 684 -42.74 -5.77 10.13
C PRO A 684 -42.18 -6.84 9.18
N MET A 685 -42.73 -6.93 7.95
CA MET A 685 -42.29 -7.92 6.96
C MET A 685 -40.87 -7.63 6.47
N PHE A 686 -40.57 -6.35 6.21
CA PHE A 686 -39.24 -5.91 5.80
C PHE A 686 -38.19 -6.20 6.88
N ILE A 687 -38.47 -5.86 8.14
CA ILE A 687 -37.56 -6.12 9.26
C ILE A 687 -37.37 -7.62 9.50
N LYS A 688 -38.43 -8.43 9.39
CA LYS A 688 -38.31 -9.89 9.52
C LYS A 688 -37.31 -10.45 8.51
N GLN A 689 -37.46 -10.11 7.23
CA GLN A 689 -36.55 -10.54 6.16
C GLN A 689 -35.12 -10.03 6.38
N LEU A 690 -34.98 -8.75 6.77
CA LEU A 690 -33.69 -8.15 7.07
C LEU A 690 -32.95 -8.94 8.16
N ILE A 691 -33.63 -9.22 9.26
CA ILE A 691 -33.05 -9.95 10.39
C ILE A 691 -32.73 -11.40 9.99
N GLU A 692 -33.59 -12.07 9.22
CA GLU A 692 -33.32 -13.41 8.70
C GLU A 692 -32.03 -13.41 7.87
N PHE A 693 -31.89 -12.50 6.89
CA PHE A 693 -30.68 -12.39 6.08
C PHE A 693 -29.43 -11.99 6.86
N LEU A 694 -29.55 -11.13 7.87
CA LEU A 694 -28.45 -10.73 8.75
C LEU A 694 -28.05 -11.84 9.73
N SER A 695 -28.95 -12.78 10.01
CA SER A 695 -28.67 -13.95 10.86
C SER A 695 -28.12 -15.15 10.09
N LEU A 696 -28.02 -15.08 8.76
CA LEU A 696 -27.39 -16.13 7.96
C LEU A 696 -25.87 -16.14 8.15
N GLU A 697 -25.32 -17.34 8.16
CA GLU A 697 -23.88 -17.60 8.11
C GLU A 697 -23.32 -17.25 6.72
N ASP A 698 -22.23 -16.47 6.67
CA ASP A 698 -21.54 -16.11 5.43
C ASP A 698 -20.34 -17.04 5.22
N ARG A 699 -19.44 -17.10 6.21
CA ARG A 699 -18.25 -17.96 6.17
C ARG A 699 -18.02 -18.61 7.53
N LYS A 700 -18.35 -19.89 7.61
CA LYS A 700 -18.17 -20.73 8.79
C LYS A 700 -16.81 -20.57 9.45
N GLY A 701 -16.81 -20.22 10.74
CA GLY A 701 -15.61 -20.03 11.57
C GLY A 701 -14.73 -18.82 11.20
N LYS A 702 -15.12 -17.99 10.22
CA LYS A 702 -14.41 -16.76 9.84
C LYS A 702 -15.24 -15.51 10.06
N ASP A 703 -16.55 -15.66 10.25
CA ASP A 703 -17.43 -14.56 10.58
C ASP A 703 -17.07 -13.98 11.95
N LYS A 704 -17.19 -12.66 12.07
CA LYS A 704 -16.87 -11.90 13.28
C LYS A 704 -17.82 -10.70 13.35
N PHE A 705 -17.94 -10.11 14.53
CA PHE A 705 -18.62 -8.83 14.73
C PHE A 705 -18.26 -7.83 13.63
N ASN A 706 -19.26 -7.39 12.86
CA ASN A 706 -19.05 -6.56 11.69
C ASN A 706 -19.30 -5.06 12.01
N PRO A 707 -18.25 -4.21 12.00
CA PRO A 707 -18.41 -2.79 12.31
C PRO A 707 -19.34 -2.04 11.35
N ARG A 708 -19.53 -2.52 10.11
CA ARG A 708 -20.43 -1.88 9.13
C ARG A 708 -21.89 -2.10 9.52
N ARG A 709 -22.25 -3.32 9.94
CA ARG A 709 -23.59 -3.66 10.44
C ARG A 709 -23.89 -2.91 11.74
N PHE A 710 -22.93 -2.85 12.65
CA PHE A 710 -23.00 -1.98 13.82
C PHE A 710 -23.26 -0.51 13.45
N CYS A 711 -22.57 0.04 12.45
CA CYS A 711 -22.75 1.44 12.04
C CYS A 711 -24.13 1.73 11.45
N LEU A 712 -24.75 0.76 10.76
CA LEU A 712 -26.14 0.84 10.30
C LEU A 712 -27.07 1.04 11.51
N PHE A 713 -27.07 0.10 12.46
CA PHE A 713 -27.95 0.18 13.64
C PHE A 713 -27.66 1.42 14.51
N LYS A 714 -26.39 1.78 14.70
CA LYS A 714 -26.01 3.03 15.37
C LYS A 714 -26.61 4.26 14.67
N GLY A 715 -26.63 4.27 13.34
CA GLY A 715 -27.23 5.35 12.56
C GLY A 715 -28.75 5.42 12.73
N LEU A 716 -29.43 4.27 12.69
CA LEU A 716 -30.88 4.17 12.84
C LEU A 716 -31.34 4.73 14.19
N PHE A 717 -30.81 4.20 15.29
CA PHE A 717 -31.21 4.62 16.64
C PHE A 717 -30.72 6.04 17.02
N ARG A 718 -29.70 6.56 16.33
CA ARG A 718 -29.26 7.96 16.49
C ARG A 718 -30.20 8.96 15.83
N ASN A 719 -30.72 8.60 14.65
CA ASN A 719 -31.52 9.52 13.84
C ASN A 719 -33.02 9.42 14.20
N TYR A 720 -33.54 8.21 14.42
CA TYR A 720 -34.97 7.92 14.64
C TYR A 720 -35.34 7.57 16.09
N SER A 721 -34.37 7.64 17.01
CA SER A 721 -34.58 7.35 18.43
C SER A 721 -35.22 5.96 18.65
N ASP A 722 -36.35 5.89 19.36
CA ASP A 722 -37.03 4.67 19.79
C ASP A 722 -38.07 4.13 18.80
N ALA A 723 -38.30 4.80 17.67
CA ALA A 723 -39.39 4.47 16.74
C ALA A 723 -39.38 3.02 16.24
N PHE A 724 -38.20 2.43 16.00
CA PHE A 724 -38.07 1.07 15.47
C PHE A 724 -37.94 -0.01 16.55
N LEU A 725 -37.84 0.37 17.83
CA LEU A 725 -37.73 -0.60 18.93
C LEU A 725 -38.93 -1.55 19.03
N PRO A 726 -40.20 -1.10 18.91
CA PRO A 726 -41.35 -2.00 19.00
C PRO A 726 -41.31 -3.14 17.97
N VAL A 727 -40.82 -2.87 16.76
CA VAL A 727 -40.71 -3.86 15.68
C VAL A 727 -39.52 -4.81 15.90
N LEU A 728 -38.40 -4.30 16.43
CA LEU A 728 -37.18 -5.09 16.63
C LEU A 728 -37.20 -5.96 17.90
N LYS A 729 -37.93 -5.57 18.95
CA LYS A 729 -37.96 -6.27 20.24
C LYS A 729 -38.24 -7.79 20.11
N PRO A 730 -39.32 -8.24 19.44
CA PRO A 730 -39.61 -9.67 19.33
C PRO A 730 -38.51 -10.45 18.60
N HIS A 731 -37.87 -9.83 17.60
CA HIS A 731 -36.77 -10.44 16.87
C HIS A 731 -35.51 -10.57 17.72
N MET A 732 -35.19 -9.55 18.53
CA MET A 732 -34.04 -9.57 19.44
C MET A 732 -34.20 -10.65 20.52
N GLU A 733 -35.38 -10.77 21.13
CA GLU A 733 -35.68 -11.82 22.12
C GLU A 733 -35.54 -13.22 21.53
N ARG A 734 -36.05 -13.43 20.31
CA ARG A 734 -35.87 -14.70 19.57
C ARG A 734 -34.39 -15.01 19.34
N LEU A 735 -33.60 -14.03 18.89
CA LEU A 735 -32.18 -14.22 18.57
C LEU A 735 -31.32 -14.47 19.82
N ALA A 736 -31.62 -13.82 20.95
CA ALA A 736 -30.88 -14.00 22.19
C ALA A 736 -31.09 -15.39 22.83
N ASN A 737 -32.26 -16.00 22.59
CA ASN A 737 -32.60 -17.34 23.06
C ASN A 737 -31.97 -18.46 22.21
N ASP A 738 -31.49 -18.15 21.00
CA ASP A 738 -30.89 -19.13 20.09
C ASP A 738 -29.40 -19.33 20.41
N SER A 739 -28.90 -20.56 20.33
CA SER A 739 -27.49 -20.89 20.56
C SER A 739 -26.62 -20.79 19.31
N HIS A 740 -27.19 -20.54 18.13
CA HIS A 740 -26.43 -20.44 16.89
C HIS A 740 -25.50 -19.21 16.84
N GLU A 741 -24.31 -19.39 16.28
CA GLU A 741 -23.27 -18.35 16.21
C GLU A 741 -23.75 -17.08 15.49
N SER A 742 -24.34 -17.25 14.29
CA SER A 742 -24.75 -16.13 13.45
C SER A 742 -25.95 -15.34 14.00
N THR A 743 -26.84 -15.98 14.75
CA THR A 743 -27.98 -15.31 15.41
C THR A 743 -27.52 -14.51 16.61
N GLN A 744 -26.62 -15.07 17.44
CA GLN A 744 -25.96 -14.39 18.55
C GLN A 744 -25.14 -13.18 18.08
N ARG A 745 -24.37 -13.32 16.99
CA ARG A 745 -23.62 -12.21 16.38
C ARG A 745 -24.54 -11.09 15.90
N CYS A 746 -25.66 -11.45 15.25
CA CYS A 746 -26.64 -10.48 14.77
C CYS A 746 -27.23 -9.65 15.91
N VAL A 747 -27.67 -10.29 17.00
CA VAL A 747 -28.21 -9.56 18.16
C VAL A 747 -27.13 -8.73 18.86
N ALA A 748 -25.89 -9.21 18.95
CA ALA A 748 -24.77 -8.47 19.52
C ALA A 748 -24.50 -7.15 18.76
N GLU A 749 -24.52 -7.17 17.43
CA GLU A 749 -24.34 -5.96 16.60
C GLU A 749 -25.50 -4.97 16.74
N ILE A 750 -26.74 -5.46 16.86
CA ILE A 750 -27.94 -4.64 17.09
C ILE A 750 -27.85 -3.98 18.47
N ILE A 751 -27.51 -4.74 19.52
CA ILE A 751 -27.35 -4.22 20.88
C ILE A 751 -26.25 -3.16 20.94
N ALA A 752 -25.07 -3.43 20.37
CA ALA A 752 -23.99 -2.46 20.31
C ALA A 752 -24.42 -1.17 19.57
N GLY A 753 -25.12 -1.33 18.44
CA GLY A 753 -25.67 -0.21 17.67
C GLY A 753 -26.71 0.60 18.44
N LEU A 754 -27.60 -0.07 19.17
CA LEU A 754 -28.65 0.53 19.98
C LEU A 754 -28.07 1.30 21.18
N VAL A 755 -27.17 0.69 21.94
CA VAL A 755 -26.48 1.35 23.06
C VAL A 755 -25.63 2.53 22.54
N ARG A 756 -25.01 2.42 21.36
CA ARG A 756 -24.26 3.53 20.74
C ARG A 756 -25.16 4.59 20.09
N GLY A 757 -26.38 4.26 19.70
CA GLY A 757 -27.40 5.16 19.17
C GLY A 757 -28.08 5.99 20.26
N SER A 758 -28.31 5.41 21.44
CA SER A 758 -29.00 6.04 22.58
C SER A 758 -28.21 7.14 23.32
N LYS A 759 -27.09 7.60 22.75
CA LYS A 759 -26.17 8.60 23.33
C LYS A 759 -26.87 9.87 23.81
N HIS A 760 -27.85 10.28 23.02
CA HIS A 760 -28.50 11.58 23.09
C HIS A 760 -30.00 11.45 23.37
N TRP A 761 -30.43 10.29 23.91
CA TRP A 761 -31.83 10.08 24.29
C TRP A 761 -32.14 10.76 25.63
N SER A 762 -33.42 11.02 25.89
CA SER A 762 -33.89 11.47 27.20
C SER A 762 -33.80 10.34 28.23
N PHE A 763 -33.73 10.69 29.51
CA PHE A 763 -33.63 9.71 30.59
C PHE A 763 -34.79 8.71 30.59
N SER A 764 -36.04 9.16 30.41
CA SER A 764 -37.20 8.26 30.30
C SER A 764 -37.03 7.18 29.20
N LYS A 765 -36.46 7.54 28.04
CA LYS A 765 -36.21 6.58 26.95
C LYS A 765 -35.04 5.64 27.26
N VAL A 766 -33.99 6.14 27.89
CA VAL A 766 -32.83 5.34 28.30
C VAL A 766 -33.21 4.35 29.40
N GLU A 767 -34.04 4.76 30.36
CA GLU A 767 -34.56 3.90 31.42
C GLU A 767 -35.42 2.77 30.85
N ALA A 768 -36.35 3.09 29.94
CA ALA A 768 -37.16 2.09 29.24
C ALA A 768 -36.32 1.13 28.39
N LEU A 769 -35.22 1.63 27.80
CA LEU A 769 -34.27 0.82 27.06
C LEU A 769 -33.55 -0.19 27.96
N TRP A 770 -33.02 0.24 29.10
CA TRP A 770 -32.28 -0.66 30.02
C TRP A 770 -33.18 -1.68 30.70
N LYS A 771 -34.42 -1.32 31.02
CA LYS A 771 -35.45 -2.28 31.50
C LYS A 771 -35.66 -3.45 30.53
N PHE A 772 -35.48 -3.21 29.22
CA PHE A 772 -35.55 -4.24 28.18
C PHE A 772 -34.20 -4.94 27.94
N LEU A 773 -33.09 -4.19 27.85
CA LEU A 773 -31.79 -4.75 27.50
C LEU A 773 -31.19 -5.62 28.60
N ILE A 774 -31.41 -5.32 29.88
CA ILE A 774 -30.82 -6.08 30.99
C ILE A 774 -31.26 -7.56 30.95
N PRO A 775 -32.57 -7.89 30.93
CA PRO A 775 -33.00 -9.29 30.81
C PRO A 775 -32.45 -9.97 29.56
N LEU A 776 -32.50 -9.28 28.41
CA LEU A 776 -32.04 -9.80 27.13
C LEU A 776 -30.54 -10.16 27.15
N MET A 777 -29.72 -9.26 27.68
CA MET A 777 -28.28 -9.48 27.79
C MET A 777 -27.95 -10.60 28.78
N ARG A 778 -28.68 -10.73 29.89
CA ARG A 778 -28.51 -11.86 30.81
C ARG A 778 -28.76 -13.19 30.10
N THR A 779 -29.89 -13.30 29.40
CA THR A 779 -30.21 -14.50 28.61
C THR A 779 -29.14 -14.81 27.56
N ALA A 780 -28.69 -13.80 26.81
CA ALA A 780 -27.67 -13.99 25.78
C ALA A 780 -26.30 -14.38 26.36
N LEU A 781 -25.88 -13.78 27.47
CA LEU A 781 -24.62 -14.09 28.15
C LEU A 781 -24.65 -15.46 28.85
N SER A 782 -25.82 -15.94 29.28
CA SER A 782 -26.00 -17.31 29.76
C SER A 782 -25.85 -18.34 28.63
N ASN A 783 -26.26 -18.00 27.41
CA ASN A 783 -26.19 -18.85 26.22
C ASN A 783 -24.86 -18.72 25.44
N ILE A 784 -23.82 -18.13 26.04
CA ILE A 784 -22.55 -17.86 25.38
C ILE A 784 -21.78 -19.15 25.03
N THR A 785 -21.21 -19.19 23.84
CA THR A 785 -20.49 -20.36 23.30
C THR A 785 -19.04 -20.02 22.96
N VAL A 786 -18.23 -21.05 22.67
CA VAL A 786 -16.82 -20.89 22.25
C VAL A 786 -16.69 -20.08 20.95
N GLU A 787 -17.71 -20.09 20.11
CA GLU A 787 -17.70 -19.35 18.84
C GLU A 787 -18.16 -17.88 19.04
N THR A 788 -19.02 -17.60 20.04
CA THR A 788 -19.67 -16.30 20.21
C THR A 788 -19.04 -15.39 21.26
N TYR A 789 -18.20 -15.91 22.17
CA TYR A 789 -17.68 -15.10 23.29
C TYR A 789 -16.84 -13.88 22.85
N ALA A 790 -16.11 -14.02 21.74
CA ALA A 790 -15.31 -12.94 21.17
C ALA A 790 -16.19 -11.81 20.61
N ASP A 791 -17.33 -12.17 20.00
CA ASP A 791 -18.29 -11.22 19.45
C ASP A 791 -18.99 -10.44 20.56
N TRP A 792 -19.37 -11.10 21.67
CA TRP A 792 -19.94 -10.45 22.85
C TRP A 792 -18.93 -9.53 23.55
N GLY A 793 -17.66 -9.94 23.66
CA GLY A 793 -16.61 -9.07 24.18
C GLY A 793 -16.42 -7.83 23.31
N THR A 794 -16.45 -7.99 21.97
CA THR A 794 -16.38 -6.88 21.01
C THR A 794 -17.62 -5.99 21.08
N CYS A 795 -18.81 -6.58 21.26
CA CYS A 795 -20.08 -5.87 21.41
C CYS A 795 -20.05 -4.93 22.61
N VAL A 796 -19.72 -5.43 23.80
CA VAL A 796 -19.68 -4.64 25.03
C VAL A 796 -18.56 -3.60 24.99
N ALA A 797 -17.37 -3.95 24.50
CA ALA A 797 -16.32 -2.97 24.29
C ALA A 797 -16.77 -1.84 23.33
N THR A 798 -17.36 -2.20 22.20
CA THR A 798 -17.87 -1.23 21.22
C THR A 798 -19.02 -0.39 21.78
N ALA A 799 -19.86 -0.96 22.66
CA ALA A 799 -20.95 -0.25 23.33
C ALA A 799 -20.44 0.83 24.30
N CYS A 800 -19.39 0.50 25.06
CA CYS A 800 -18.77 1.38 26.05
C CYS A 800 -17.77 2.40 25.47
N GLU A 801 -17.30 2.21 24.24
CA GLU A 801 -16.27 3.06 23.64
C GLU A 801 -16.73 4.51 23.36
N SER A 802 -15.92 5.49 23.78
CA SER A 802 -16.22 6.93 23.65
C SER A 802 -17.59 7.30 24.24
N ARG A 803 -17.86 6.79 25.44
CA ARG A 803 -19.05 7.06 26.24
C ARG A 803 -18.68 7.43 27.66
N ASP A 804 -19.53 8.25 28.26
CA ASP A 804 -19.46 8.55 29.69
C ASP A 804 -19.91 7.32 30.50
N PRO A 805 -19.10 6.81 31.45
CA PRO A 805 -19.43 5.59 32.20
C PRO A 805 -20.70 5.75 33.03
N ARG A 806 -20.98 6.99 33.49
CA ARG A 806 -22.14 7.32 34.33
C ARG A 806 -23.45 7.22 33.55
N LYS A 807 -23.44 7.34 32.22
CA LYS A 807 -24.62 7.09 31.37
C LYS A 807 -24.91 5.61 31.14
N LEU A 808 -23.88 4.77 31.24
CA LEU A 808 -23.94 3.33 30.98
C LEU A 808 -23.88 2.52 32.27
N HIS A 809 -24.16 3.14 33.41
CA HIS A 809 -24.01 2.51 34.73
C HIS A 809 -24.82 1.21 34.84
N TRP A 810 -26.04 1.14 34.28
CA TRP A 810 -26.84 -0.09 34.22
C TRP A 810 -26.11 -1.28 33.59
N LEU A 811 -25.33 -1.05 32.52
CA LEU A 811 -24.54 -2.09 31.87
C LEU A 811 -23.37 -2.52 32.76
N LEU A 812 -22.67 -1.56 33.33
CA LEU A 812 -21.50 -1.80 34.17
C LEU A 812 -21.92 -2.56 35.44
N GLU A 813 -22.99 -2.14 36.11
CA GLU A 813 -23.52 -2.83 37.29
C GLU A 813 -24.00 -4.25 36.97
N MET A 814 -24.76 -4.44 35.87
CA MET A 814 -25.19 -5.78 35.45
C MET A 814 -24.02 -6.73 35.21
N LEU A 815 -22.94 -6.25 34.57
CA LEU A 815 -21.74 -7.06 34.34
C LEU A 815 -20.92 -7.31 35.62
N MET A 816 -21.11 -6.49 36.66
CA MET A 816 -20.37 -6.56 37.93
C MET A 816 -21.05 -7.44 39.01
N GLU A 817 -22.35 -7.74 38.88
CA GLU A 817 -23.12 -8.45 39.93
C GLU A 817 -22.55 -9.82 40.31
N CYS A 818 -22.31 -10.72 39.34
CA CYS A 818 -21.81 -12.07 39.59
C CYS A 818 -21.00 -12.62 38.40
N PRO A 819 -19.82 -12.08 38.07
CA PRO A 819 -19.04 -12.53 36.90
C PRO A 819 -18.40 -13.93 37.07
N LEU A 820 -18.56 -14.56 38.24
CA LEU A 820 -18.04 -15.89 38.60
C LEU A 820 -19.09 -16.61 39.44
N SER A 821 -20.21 -16.99 38.82
CA SER A 821 -21.37 -17.61 39.48
C SER A 821 -21.27 -19.14 39.52
N GLY A 822 -20.50 -19.76 38.63
CA GLY A 822 -20.36 -21.22 38.54
C GLY A 822 -21.53 -21.96 37.90
N GLU A 823 -22.67 -21.30 37.67
CA GLU A 823 -23.91 -21.91 37.14
C GLU A 823 -23.76 -22.43 35.70
N GLY A 824 -22.82 -21.89 34.91
CA GLY A 824 -22.51 -22.30 33.54
C GLY A 824 -21.19 -23.06 33.37
N GLY A 825 -20.54 -23.44 34.48
CA GLY A 825 -19.21 -24.03 34.48
C GLY A 825 -18.08 -23.04 34.12
N SER A 826 -16.84 -23.54 34.14
CA SER A 826 -15.63 -22.69 34.07
C SER A 826 -15.47 -21.89 32.77
N PHE A 827 -16.05 -22.35 31.67
CA PHE A 827 -15.98 -21.65 30.39
C PHE A 827 -16.83 -20.37 30.40
N VAL A 828 -18.06 -20.44 30.91
CA VAL A 828 -18.98 -19.30 30.97
C VAL A 828 -18.44 -18.22 31.91
N ASP A 829 -17.93 -18.63 33.09
CA ASP A 829 -17.21 -17.76 34.04
C ASP A 829 -16.05 -17.01 33.36
N ALA A 830 -15.23 -17.70 32.58
CA ALA A 830 -14.13 -17.10 31.82
C ALA A 830 -14.63 -16.12 30.74
N CYS A 831 -15.79 -16.39 30.13
CA CYS A 831 -16.39 -15.53 29.11
C CYS A 831 -17.02 -14.27 29.72
N HIS A 832 -17.73 -14.38 30.83
CA HIS A 832 -18.29 -13.24 31.55
C HIS A 832 -17.20 -12.27 31.99
N LEU A 833 -16.09 -12.80 32.55
CA LEU A 833 -14.92 -11.99 32.85
C LEU A 833 -14.33 -11.31 31.61
N TYR A 834 -14.27 -12.01 30.46
CA TYR A 834 -13.77 -11.43 29.22
C TYR A 834 -14.67 -10.30 28.69
N VAL A 835 -15.99 -10.45 28.76
CA VAL A 835 -16.96 -9.44 28.35
C VAL A 835 -16.88 -8.21 29.27
N LEU A 836 -16.83 -8.43 30.59
CA LEU A 836 -16.63 -7.38 31.59
C LEU A 836 -15.31 -6.63 31.36
N GLN A 837 -14.22 -7.37 31.10
CA GLN A 837 -12.91 -6.79 30.75
C GLN A 837 -13.02 -5.84 29.56
N GLY A 838 -13.77 -6.23 28.51
CA GLY A 838 -14.01 -5.41 27.33
C GLY A 838 -14.72 -4.09 27.67
N GLY A 839 -15.69 -4.10 28.57
CA GLY A 839 -16.41 -2.89 29.01
C GLY A 839 -15.53 -1.95 29.82
N LEU A 840 -14.83 -2.47 30.83
CA LEU A 840 -13.98 -1.67 31.73
C LEU A 840 -12.73 -1.13 31.03
N ALA A 841 -12.13 -1.91 30.13
CA ALA A 841 -10.96 -1.49 29.37
C ALA A 841 -11.21 -0.26 28.49
N GLN A 842 -12.46 -0.01 28.08
CA GLN A 842 -12.84 1.16 27.27
C GLN A 842 -13.14 2.41 28.11
N GLN A 843 -13.28 2.26 29.43
CA GLN A 843 -13.55 3.35 30.38
C GLN A 843 -12.29 3.79 31.14
N GLU A 844 -11.25 2.94 31.18
CA GLU A 844 -9.89 3.25 31.66
C GLU A 844 -9.91 3.96 33.03
N TRP A 845 -9.26 5.12 33.15
CA TRP A 845 -9.08 5.89 34.38
C TRP A 845 -10.37 6.45 34.99
N ARG A 846 -11.50 6.44 34.26
CA ARG A 846 -12.75 7.04 34.73
C ARG A 846 -13.56 6.17 35.68
N VAL A 847 -13.17 4.91 35.90
CA VAL A 847 -13.93 3.95 36.70
C VAL A 847 -13.14 3.35 37.86
N PRO A 848 -12.41 4.15 38.67
CA PRO A 848 -11.55 3.61 39.73
C PRO A 848 -12.32 2.80 40.78
N GLU A 849 -13.52 3.25 41.19
CA GLU A 849 -14.35 2.55 42.16
C GLU A 849 -14.74 1.14 41.68
N LEU A 850 -15.15 1.00 40.41
CA LEU A 850 -15.52 -0.30 39.84
C LEU A 850 -14.32 -1.24 39.76
N LEU A 851 -13.13 -0.72 39.48
CA LEU A 851 -11.90 -1.51 39.47
C LEU A 851 -11.53 -2.00 40.88
N HIS A 852 -11.71 -1.17 41.91
CA HIS A 852 -11.56 -1.58 43.31
C HIS A 852 -12.56 -2.67 43.70
N ARG A 853 -13.86 -2.47 43.40
CA ARG A 853 -14.91 -3.48 43.63
C ARG A 853 -14.58 -4.81 42.95
N LEU A 854 -14.11 -4.75 41.70
CA LEU A 854 -13.73 -5.94 40.94
C LEU A 854 -12.51 -6.64 41.56
N LEU A 855 -11.49 -5.88 41.98
CA LEU A 855 -10.31 -6.43 42.63
C LEU A 855 -10.68 -7.12 43.96
N SER A 856 -11.45 -6.46 44.82
CA SER A 856 -11.94 -7.05 46.08
C SER A 856 -12.78 -8.30 45.86
N TYR A 857 -13.55 -8.37 44.78
CA TYR A 857 -14.34 -9.55 44.41
C TYR A 857 -13.47 -10.70 43.89
N LEU A 858 -12.41 -10.40 43.12
CA LEU A 858 -11.52 -11.41 42.52
C LEU A 858 -10.47 -11.97 43.49
N GLU A 859 -10.02 -11.18 44.45
CA GLU A 859 -8.98 -11.56 45.42
C GLU A 859 -9.24 -12.91 46.14
N PRO A 860 -10.44 -13.16 46.71
CA PRO A 860 -10.74 -14.46 47.31
C PRO A 860 -10.79 -15.62 46.31
N LYS A 861 -10.94 -15.33 45.02
CA LYS A 861 -11.15 -16.30 43.94
C LYS A 861 -9.87 -16.60 43.14
N LEU A 862 -8.71 -16.07 43.55
CA LEU A 862 -7.44 -16.29 42.84
C LEU A 862 -6.93 -17.74 42.90
N THR A 863 -7.41 -18.55 43.85
CA THR A 863 -7.04 -19.97 44.03
C THR A 863 -7.90 -20.95 43.22
N GLN A 864 -8.70 -20.45 42.27
CA GLN A 864 -9.57 -21.27 41.42
C GLN A 864 -8.86 -22.40 40.67
N VAL A 865 -9.54 -23.53 40.56
CA VAL A 865 -8.99 -24.79 40.01
C VAL A 865 -8.87 -24.77 38.48
N TYR A 866 -9.72 -24.02 37.79
CA TYR A 866 -9.78 -24.01 36.32
C TYR A 866 -8.76 -23.08 35.66
N LYS A 867 -8.00 -23.61 34.69
CA LYS A 867 -6.93 -22.89 33.98
C LYS A 867 -7.42 -21.69 33.16
N ASN A 868 -8.47 -21.89 32.36
CA ASN A 868 -9.07 -20.86 31.50
C ASN A 868 -9.51 -19.63 32.31
N VAL A 869 -10.11 -19.85 33.48
CA VAL A 869 -10.53 -18.75 34.35
C VAL A 869 -9.31 -18.02 34.94
N ARG A 870 -8.27 -18.73 35.39
CA ARG A 870 -7.01 -18.10 35.86
C ARG A 870 -6.33 -17.24 34.79
N GLU A 871 -6.31 -17.71 33.54
CA GLU A 871 -5.77 -16.93 32.41
C GLU A 871 -6.58 -15.63 32.18
N ARG A 872 -7.90 -15.70 32.31
CA ARG A 872 -8.76 -14.52 32.22
C ARG A 872 -8.61 -13.59 33.41
N ILE A 873 -8.57 -14.10 34.64
CA ILE A 873 -8.27 -13.31 35.84
C ILE A 873 -6.92 -12.59 35.68
N GLY A 874 -5.87 -13.28 35.22
CA GLY A 874 -4.57 -12.66 34.98
C GLY A 874 -4.61 -11.52 33.96
N SER A 875 -5.39 -11.70 32.88
CA SER A 875 -5.65 -10.63 31.90
C SER A 875 -6.43 -9.47 32.52
N VAL A 876 -7.49 -9.73 33.29
CA VAL A 876 -8.31 -8.71 33.97
C VAL A 876 -7.49 -7.91 34.97
N LEU A 877 -6.68 -8.56 35.82
CA LEU A 877 -5.75 -7.90 36.75
C LEU A 877 -4.78 -6.98 36.00
N THR A 878 -4.32 -7.38 34.82
CA THR A 878 -3.47 -6.52 33.99
C THR A 878 -4.17 -5.21 33.61
N TYR A 879 -5.45 -5.26 33.24
CA TYR A 879 -6.22 -4.05 32.89
C TYR A 879 -6.57 -3.20 34.11
N ILE A 880 -6.85 -3.82 35.26
CA ILE A 880 -7.06 -3.11 36.53
C ILE A 880 -5.83 -2.25 36.87
N PHE A 881 -4.66 -2.84 36.76
CA PHE A 881 -3.39 -2.19 37.11
C PHE A 881 -2.76 -1.38 35.97
N MET A 882 -3.33 -1.39 34.77
CA MET A 882 -2.79 -0.64 33.62
C MET A 882 -2.79 0.88 33.85
N ILE A 883 -3.67 1.35 34.73
CA ILE A 883 -3.86 2.76 35.04
C ILE A 883 -2.85 3.24 36.11
N ASP A 884 -2.31 2.33 36.92
CA ASP A 884 -1.27 2.61 37.91
C ASP A 884 0.07 2.82 37.19
N VAL A 885 0.35 4.07 36.84
CA VAL A 885 1.49 4.45 35.99
C VAL A 885 2.48 5.35 36.71
N THR A 886 3.77 5.04 36.58
CA THR A 886 4.88 5.85 37.11
C THR A 886 5.46 6.79 36.05
N LEU A 887 4.59 7.55 35.38
CA LEU A 887 4.97 8.56 34.38
C LEU A 887 5.40 9.88 35.06
N PRO A 888 6.34 10.64 34.46
CA PRO A 888 6.75 11.93 35.01
C PRO A 888 5.60 12.93 34.97
N TYR A 889 5.47 13.73 36.04
CA TYR A 889 4.39 14.72 36.20
C TYR A 889 2.97 14.12 36.24
N THR A 890 2.83 12.85 36.65
CA THR A 890 1.53 12.21 36.88
C THR A 890 1.27 12.06 38.37
N LEU A 891 0.10 12.49 38.84
CA LEU A 891 -0.32 12.24 40.22
C LEU A 891 -0.70 10.77 40.43
N PRO A 892 -0.55 10.24 41.66
CA PRO A 892 -1.03 8.92 42.01
C PRO A 892 -2.52 8.77 41.66
N THR A 893 -2.86 7.71 40.93
CA THR A 893 -4.23 7.43 40.52
C THR A 893 -5.06 6.93 41.69
N LYS A 894 -6.37 7.18 41.68
CA LYS A 894 -7.33 6.58 42.61
C LYS A 894 -7.63 5.12 42.29
N SER A 895 -7.21 4.63 41.12
CA SER A 895 -7.31 3.22 40.72
C SER A 895 -6.46 2.29 41.62
N PRO A 896 -6.72 0.98 41.64
CA PRO A 896 -5.94 0.04 42.46
C PRO A 896 -4.44 0.04 42.14
N HIS A 897 -3.60 0.07 43.18
CA HIS A 897 -2.15 0.08 43.04
C HIS A 897 -1.53 -1.31 43.02
N ILE A 898 -0.54 -1.52 42.14
CA ILE A 898 0.19 -2.78 41.99
C ILE A 898 0.95 -3.14 43.27
N ALA A 899 1.53 -2.13 43.94
CA ALA A 899 2.35 -2.33 45.13
C ALA A 899 1.56 -2.98 46.29
N GLU A 900 0.42 -2.37 46.65
CA GLU A 900 -0.45 -2.84 47.75
C GLU A 900 -1.02 -4.24 47.49
N PHE A 901 -1.39 -4.52 46.23
CA PHE A 901 -1.86 -5.86 45.85
C PHE A 901 -0.73 -6.89 45.95
N THR A 902 0.47 -6.55 45.45
CA THR A 902 1.61 -7.48 45.45
C THR A 902 2.06 -7.81 46.88
N GLU A 903 2.03 -6.87 47.81
CA GLU A 903 2.34 -7.11 49.24
C GLU A 903 1.36 -8.11 49.89
N ARG A 904 0.06 -7.97 49.60
CA ARG A 904 -0.98 -8.91 50.07
C ARG A 904 -0.82 -10.30 49.45
N ILE A 905 -0.42 -10.38 48.18
CA ILE A 905 -0.13 -11.67 47.52
C ILE A 905 1.13 -12.32 48.09
N LEU A 906 2.19 -11.53 48.35
CA LEU A 906 3.42 -12.02 48.94
C LEU A 906 3.19 -12.62 50.33
N SER A 907 2.30 -12.03 51.15
CA SER A 907 1.96 -12.58 52.46
C SER A 907 1.29 -13.96 52.38
N GLN A 908 0.41 -14.17 51.40
CA GLN A 908 -0.24 -15.45 51.13
C GLN A 908 0.71 -16.49 50.50
N LEU A 909 1.77 -16.04 49.84
CA LEU A 909 2.80 -16.91 49.24
C LEU A 909 3.95 -17.24 50.20
N LYS A 910 4.01 -16.65 51.41
CA LYS A 910 5.05 -16.92 52.42
C LYS A 910 5.27 -18.41 52.74
N PRO A 911 4.24 -19.28 52.84
CA PRO A 911 4.43 -20.72 53.06
C PRO A 911 5.29 -21.41 51.99
N LEU A 912 5.37 -20.83 50.78
CA LEU A 912 6.24 -21.33 49.70
C LEU A 912 7.65 -20.75 49.73
N ILE A 913 7.83 -19.60 50.37
CA ILE A 913 9.12 -18.91 50.51
C ILE A 913 9.94 -19.55 51.64
N GLU A 914 9.31 -19.85 52.78
CA GLU A 914 9.95 -20.28 54.03
C GLU A 914 10.13 -21.80 54.18
N GLY A 915 9.48 -22.64 53.36
CA GLY A 915 9.63 -24.10 53.43
C GLY A 915 10.97 -24.61 52.87
N ASP A 916 11.73 -25.33 53.70
CA ASP A 916 13.04 -25.96 53.39
C ASP A 916 12.95 -27.43 52.91
N GLU A 917 11.77 -28.05 52.93
CA GLU A 917 11.60 -29.44 52.51
C GLU A 917 11.18 -29.56 51.04
N GLU A 918 11.84 -30.50 50.33
CA GLU A 918 11.57 -30.90 48.94
C GLU A 918 10.06 -30.84 48.62
N ILE A 919 9.71 -30.28 47.45
CA ILE A 919 8.32 -30.06 46.99
C ILE A 919 7.62 -31.40 46.61
N GLN A 920 7.93 -32.50 47.32
CA GLN A 920 7.56 -33.88 46.98
C GLN A 920 6.22 -34.37 47.56
N ASN A 921 5.60 -33.66 48.51
CA ASN A 921 4.33 -34.09 49.13
C ASN A 921 3.27 -33.00 48.87
N HIS A 922 2.04 -33.20 48.36
CA HIS A 922 1.18 -34.38 48.38
C HIS A 922 -0.11 -34.19 47.52
N VAL A 923 -0.85 -35.31 47.34
CA VAL A 923 -2.31 -35.51 47.12
C VAL A 923 -2.92 -35.31 45.71
N VAL A 924 -3.53 -36.41 45.25
CA VAL A 924 -4.43 -36.58 44.10
C VAL A 924 -5.60 -35.61 44.20
N GLU A 925 -5.97 -34.94 43.10
CA GLU A 925 -7.16 -34.06 43.03
C GLU A 925 -8.45 -34.88 43.25
N GLU A 926 -8.88 -35.06 44.50
CA GLU A 926 -10.26 -35.44 44.83
C GLU A 926 -11.09 -34.20 45.15
N ASN A 927 -12.28 -34.12 44.53
CA ASN A 927 -13.26 -33.04 44.68
C ASN A 927 -14.01 -33.09 46.03
N GLY A 928 -13.29 -33.29 47.14
CA GLY A 928 -13.83 -33.40 48.49
C GLY A 928 -13.70 -32.11 49.30
N VAL A 929 -14.76 -31.80 50.07
CA VAL A 929 -14.79 -30.76 51.11
C VAL A 929 -14.05 -31.30 52.35
N GLY A 930 -12.73 -31.16 52.37
CA GLY A 930 -11.87 -31.40 53.54
C GLY A 930 -10.84 -30.28 53.65
N GLU A 931 -10.34 -30.00 54.86
CA GLU A 931 -9.34 -28.96 55.13
C GLU A 931 -8.15 -29.09 54.17
N GLN A 932 -8.00 -28.13 53.24
CA GLN A 932 -6.92 -28.11 52.26
C GLN A 932 -5.70 -27.42 52.85
N ASP A 933 -4.53 -28.08 52.80
CA ASP A 933 -3.25 -27.52 53.26
C ASP A 933 -2.97 -26.11 52.69
N GLU A 934 -2.55 -25.19 53.55
CA GLU A 934 -2.18 -23.80 53.18
C GLU A 934 -1.17 -23.74 52.02
N ARG A 935 -0.27 -24.73 51.94
CA ARG A 935 0.73 -24.88 50.87
C ARG A 935 0.09 -25.13 49.50
N THR A 936 -0.96 -25.94 49.42
CA THR A 936 -1.65 -26.27 48.17
C THR A 936 -2.43 -25.07 47.63
N GLN A 937 -3.04 -24.28 48.52
CA GLN A 937 -3.70 -23.04 48.16
C GLN A 937 -2.71 -22.01 47.62
N ALA A 938 -1.53 -21.87 48.24
CA ALA A 938 -0.46 -21.00 47.77
C ALA A 938 0.05 -21.39 46.35
N ILE A 939 0.13 -22.68 46.03
CA ILE A 939 0.51 -23.15 44.67
C ILE A 939 -0.54 -22.73 43.63
N ARG A 940 -1.83 -22.87 43.96
CA ARG A 940 -2.92 -22.45 43.05
C ARG A 940 -2.91 -20.94 42.85
N LEU A 941 -2.66 -20.17 43.90
CA LEU A 941 -2.49 -18.72 43.83
C LEU A 941 -1.33 -18.34 42.88
N LEU A 942 -0.17 -19.01 43.02
CA LEU A 942 0.99 -18.77 42.17
C LEU A 942 0.70 -19.00 40.67
N LYS A 943 -0.09 -20.03 40.32
CA LYS A 943 -0.51 -20.27 38.92
C LYS A 943 -1.24 -19.05 38.35
N THR A 944 -2.13 -18.42 39.11
CA THR A 944 -2.87 -17.22 38.68
C THR A 944 -1.96 -16.00 38.57
N VAL A 945 -1.09 -15.78 39.56
CA VAL A 945 -0.10 -14.69 39.58
C VAL A 945 0.84 -14.78 38.38
N LEU A 946 1.27 -15.99 38.00
CA LEU A 946 2.07 -16.21 36.80
C LEU A 946 1.35 -15.79 35.52
N LYS A 947 0.06 -16.12 35.36
CA LYS A 947 -0.73 -15.66 34.20
C LYS A 947 -0.87 -14.15 34.18
N TRP A 948 -1.04 -13.50 35.35
CA TRP A 948 -1.05 -12.04 35.47
C TRP A 948 0.28 -11.40 35.05
N LEU A 949 1.41 -11.89 35.57
CA LEU A 949 2.73 -11.36 35.23
C LEU A 949 3.05 -11.53 33.73
N MET A 950 2.70 -12.69 33.14
CA MET A 950 2.87 -12.91 31.70
C MET A 950 2.01 -11.97 30.86
N ALA A 951 0.76 -11.71 31.26
CA ALA A 951 -0.12 -10.77 30.56
C ALA A 951 0.35 -9.30 30.75
N SER A 952 0.91 -8.98 31.91
CA SER A 952 1.40 -7.63 32.26
C SER A 952 2.68 -7.26 31.51
N ALA A 953 3.60 -8.21 31.33
CA ALA A 953 4.92 -7.97 30.73
C ALA A 953 4.89 -7.31 29.34
N GLY A 954 3.80 -7.46 28.58
CA GLY A 954 3.63 -6.84 27.26
C GLY A 954 2.57 -5.74 27.18
N ARG A 955 1.90 -5.38 28.29
CA ARG A 955 0.74 -4.46 28.30
C ARG A 955 0.86 -3.30 29.26
N SER A 956 1.60 -3.44 30.37
CA SER A 956 1.77 -2.33 31.34
C SER A 956 2.80 -1.31 30.84
N PHE A 957 2.58 -0.03 31.14
CA PHE A 957 3.51 1.05 30.77
C PHE A 957 4.84 0.98 31.55
N SER A 958 4.78 0.64 32.83
CA SER A 958 5.94 0.35 33.67
C SER A 958 6.02 -1.16 33.89
N THR A 959 6.89 -1.84 33.15
CA THR A 959 7.17 -3.26 33.38
C THR A 959 8.11 -3.44 34.56
N ALA A 960 7.80 -4.41 35.44
CA ALA A 960 8.61 -4.79 36.59
C ALA A 960 8.74 -3.72 37.69
N VAL A 961 7.60 -3.34 38.28
CA VAL A 961 7.54 -2.54 39.50
C VAL A 961 8.39 -3.21 40.61
N PRO A 962 9.10 -2.47 41.48
CA PRO A 962 10.00 -3.05 42.49
C PRO A 962 9.40 -4.19 43.32
N GLN A 963 8.11 -4.11 43.65
CA GLN A 963 7.37 -5.14 44.38
C GLN A 963 7.18 -6.42 43.54
N GLN A 964 6.93 -6.30 42.23
CA GLN A 964 6.84 -7.47 41.33
C GLN A 964 8.18 -8.19 41.20
N LEU A 965 9.31 -7.47 41.33
CA LEU A 965 10.65 -8.06 41.32
C LEU A 965 10.91 -8.96 42.53
N GLN A 966 10.21 -8.76 43.66
CA GLN A 966 10.31 -9.62 44.84
C GLN A 966 9.71 -11.02 44.61
N LEU A 967 8.93 -11.22 43.55
CA LEU A 967 8.41 -12.54 43.14
C LEU A 967 9.45 -13.37 42.36
N LEU A 968 10.50 -12.73 41.82
CA LEU A 968 11.54 -13.42 41.03
C LEU A 968 12.23 -14.58 41.78
N PRO A 969 12.67 -14.45 43.05
CA PRO A 969 13.30 -15.56 43.79
C PRO A 969 12.44 -16.81 43.84
N LEU A 970 11.13 -16.63 44.05
CA LEU A 970 10.17 -17.72 44.08
C LEU A 970 10.06 -18.39 42.70
N LEU A 971 10.00 -17.62 41.61
CA LEU A 971 9.99 -18.17 40.25
C LEU A 971 11.25 -19.00 39.92
N PHE A 972 12.42 -18.55 40.38
CA PHE A 972 13.68 -19.26 40.18
C PHE A 972 13.78 -20.55 41.03
N LYS A 973 13.26 -20.56 42.27
CA LYS A 973 13.18 -21.75 43.15
C LYS A 973 12.32 -22.86 42.52
N TRP A 974 11.20 -22.51 41.88
CA TRP A 974 10.28 -23.46 41.25
C TRP A 974 10.83 -24.16 39.99
N ILE A 975 11.72 -23.51 39.24
CA ILE A 975 12.44 -24.18 38.14
C ILE A 975 13.49 -25.16 38.70
N ALA A 976 13.91 -24.95 39.94
CA ALA A 976 15.05 -25.60 40.56
C ALA A 976 14.78 -27.03 41.09
N ASP A 977 13.59 -27.28 41.64
CA ASP A 977 13.32 -28.45 42.49
C ASP A 977 12.67 -29.65 41.75
N PHE A 978 12.25 -29.51 40.49
CA PHE A 978 11.34 -30.48 39.83
C PHE A 978 11.97 -31.46 38.80
N HIS A 979 13.30 -31.63 38.76
CA HIS A 979 13.97 -32.62 37.87
C HIS A 979 14.50 -33.86 38.60
N SER A 980 14.27 -33.99 39.91
CA SER A 980 14.61 -35.19 40.69
C SER A 980 13.56 -36.31 40.59
N VAL A 981 12.47 -36.14 39.83
CA VAL A 981 11.36 -37.10 39.72
C VAL A 981 11.28 -37.72 38.30
N PRO A 982 11.10 -39.05 38.16
CA PRO A 982 10.94 -39.71 36.86
C PRO A 982 9.64 -39.31 36.14
N VAL A 983 9.63 -39.54 34.84
CA VAL A 983 8.82 -38.94 33.76
C VAL A 983 7.28 -39.18 33.81
N SER A 984 6.69 -39.67 34.90
CA SER A 984 5.30 -40.17 34.89
C SER A 984 4.19 -39.22 35.37
N VAL A 985 4.41 -37.92 35.60
CA VAL A 985 3.32 -37.01 36.04
C VAL A 985 3.20 -35.78 35.13
N HIS A 986 2.27 -35.84 34.17
CA HIS A 986 2.00 -34.77 33.18
C HIS A 986 1.44 -33.45 33.76
N LEU A 987 1.06 -33.40 35.05
CA LEU A 987 0.40 -32.24 35.68
C LEU A 987 1.35 -31.09 36.07
N TYR A 988 2.64 -31.39 36.28
CA TYR A 988 3.65 -30.41 36.72
C TYR A 988 4.38 -29.68 35.57
N ASP A 989 4.10 -30.08 34.34
CA ASP A 989 4.72 -29.55 33.12
C ASP A 989 4.19 -28.14 32.75
N GLU A 990 2.98 -27.79 33.20
CA GLU A 990 2.38 -26.48 32.94
C GLU A 990 3.01 -25.36 33.78
N LEU A 991 3.04 -25.50 35.12
CA LEU A 991 3.56 -24.46 36.02
C LEU A 991 5.02 -24.13 35.72
N LYS A 992 5.83 -25.15 35.40
CA LYS A 992 7.23 -25.01 34.99
C LYS A 992 7.38 -24.28 33.66
N ARG A 993 6.51 -24.59 32.69
CA ARG A 993 6.48 -23.89 31.39
C ARG A 993 6.05 -22.44 31.57
N ASP A 994 5.05 -22.18 32.40
CA ASP A 994 4.56 -20.83 32.71
C ASP A 994 5.63 -20.01 33.44
N ALA A 995 6.28 -20.57 34.47
CA ALA A 995 7.35 -19.88 35.19
C ALA A 995 8.56 -19.56 34.29
N LYS A 996 8.98 -20.52 33.44
CA LYS A 996 10.04 -20.29 32.46
C LYS A 996 9.66 -19.21 31.44
N THR A 997 8.42 -19.23 30.95
CA THR A 997 7.91 -18.23 29.99
C THR A 997 7.83 -16.86 30.65
N CYS A 998 7.34 -16.78 31.89
CA CYS A 998 7.27 -15.57 32.69
C CYS A 998 8.66 -14.96 32.90
N LEU A 999 9.66 -15.74 33.32
CA LEU A 999 11.04 -15.27 33.48
C LEU A 999 11.64 -14.77 32.16
N SER A 1000 11.38 -15.48 31.06
CA SER A 1000 11.81 -15.03 29.73
C SER A 1000 11.17 -13.68 29.37
N LEU A 1001 9.87 -13.52 29.58
CA LEU A 1001 9.15 -12.26 29.27
C LEU A 1001 9.63 -11.11 30.17
N MET A 1002 9.81 -11.36 31.48
CA MET A 1002 10.34 -10.36 32.41
C MET A 1002 11.77 -9.94 32.07
N SER A 1003 12.62 -10.88 31.63
CA SER A 1003 14.00 -10.56 31.21
C SER A 1003 14.08 -9.71 29.93
N GLN A 1004 13.03 -9.71 29.10
CA GLN A 1004 12.92 -8.88 27.90
C GLN A 1004 12.38 -7.48 28.20
N GLY A 1005 11.88 -7.24 29.42
CA GLY A 1005 11.33 -5.96 29.84
C GLY A 1005 12.40 -4.86 29.91
N LEU A 1006 11.99 -3.63 29.60
CA LEU A 1006 12.82 -2.45 29.79
C LEU A 1006 12.86 -2.10 31.28
N LEU A 1007 14.07 -1.90 31.81
CA LEU A 1007 14.30 -1.54 33.21
C LEU A 1007 14.76 -0.09 33.34
N TYR A 1008 14.24 0.61 34.34
CA TYR A 1008 14.75 1.92 34.71
C TYR A 1008 16.14 1.80 35.37
N PRO A 1009 17.01 2.83 35.28
CA PRO A 1009 18.34 2.81 35.90
C PRO A 1009 18.34 2.46 37.38
N GLU A 1010 17.32 2.90 38.12
CA GLU A 1010 17.14 2.64 39.56
C GLU A 1010 16.78 1.19 39.87
N GLN A 1011 16.12 0.50 38.94
CA GLN A 1011 15.65 -0.88 39.11
C GLN A 1011 16.76 -1.91 38.84
N ILE A 1012 17.75 -1.57 38.00
CA ILE A 1012 18.84 -2.48 37.62
C ILE A 1012 19.60 -3.02 38.85
N PRO A 1013 20.05 -2.18 39.82
CA PRO A 1013 20.69 -2.69 41.04
C PRO A 1013 19.81 -3.64 41.86
N MET A 1014 18.50 -3.37 41.91
CA MET A 1014 17.55 -4.22 42.64
C MET A 1014 17.44 -5.61 42.01
N VAL A 1015 17.31 -5.68 40.69
CA VAL A 1015 17.28 -6.95 39.95
C VAL A 1015 18.59 -7.70 40.10
N LEU A 1016 19.73 -7.00 39.97
CA LEU A 1016 21.04 -7.62 40.13
C LEU A 1016 21.19 -8.21 41.53
N LYS A 1017 20.82 -7.50 42.60
CA LYS A 1017 20.88 -8.02 43.97
C LYS A 1017 20.11 -9.35 44.11
N VAL A 1018 18.90 -9.42 43.59
CA VAL A 1018 18.07 -10.64 43.59
C VAL A 1018 18.76 -11.79 42.84
N LEU A 1019 19.33 -11.51 41.66
CA LEU A 1019 20.05 -12.53 40.88
C LEU A 1019 21.30 -13.04 41.62
N HIS A 1020 22.00 -12.18 42.38
CA HIS A 1020 23.16 -12.57 43.19
C HIS A 1020 22.78 -13.51 44.33
N GLU A 1021 21.68 -13.24 45.03
CA GLU A 1021 21.18 -14.09 46.13
C GLU A 1021 20.82 -15.50 45.61
N ILE A 1022 20.12 -15.58 44.48
CA ILE A 1022 19.69 -16.85 43.87
C ILE A 1022 20.87 -17.61 43.25
N ALA A 1023 21.86 -16.90 42.71
CA ALA A 1023 23.12 -17.49 42.25
C ALA A 1023 23.87 -18.24 43.37
N GLY A 1024 23.68 -17.84 44.63
CA GLY A 1024 24.21 -18.51 45.82
C GLY A 1024 23.51 -19.81 46.21
N SER A 1025 22.34 -20.12 45.64
CA SER A 1025 21.54 -21.30 45.99
C SER A 1025 22.21 -22.64 45.64
N SER A 1026 21.82 -23.72 46.33
CA SER A 1026 22.34 -25.07 46.12
C SER A 1026 21.90 -25.69 44.79
N SER A 1027 20.73 -25.32 44.26
CA SER A 1027 20.17 -25.87 43.02
C SER A 1027 20.86 -25.38 41.75
N TRP A 1028 21.29 -26.31 40.90
CA TRP A 1028 21.96 -25.99 39.64
C TRP A 1028 21.01 -25.41 38.58
N HIS A 1029 19.72 -25.72 38.67
CA HIS A 1029 18.68 -25.25 37.75
C HIS A 1029 18.30 -23.78 37.99
N ALA A 1030 18.24 -23.33 39.25
CA ALA A 1030 18.08 -21.92 39.59
C ALA A 1030 19.28 -21.11 39.08
N ARG A 1031 20.49 -21.60 39.33
CA ARG A 1031 21.75 -21.03 38.80
C ARG A 1031 21.76 -20.94 37.27
N PHE A 1032 21.31 -21.98 36.57
CA PHE A 1032 21.19 -21.97 35.12
C PHE A 1032 20.18 -20.94 34.61
N SER A 1033 19.03 -20.86 35.26
CA SER A 1033 17.95 -19.94 34.86
C SER A 1033 18.36 -18.47 35.09
N VAL A 1034 19.06 -18.17 36.19
CA VAL A 1034 19.65 -16.85 36.46
C VAL A 1034 20.59 -16.43 35.33
N LEU A 1035 21.45 -17.34 34.85
CA LEU A 1035 22.36 -17.05 33.75
C LEU A 1035 21.60 -16.73 32.45
N THR A 1036 20.55 -17.49 32.13
CA THR A 1036 19.71 -17.21 30.96
C THR A 1036 18.93 -15.91 31.08
N TYR A 1037 18.44 -15.58 32.27
CA TYR A 1037 17.74 -14.32 32.55
C TYR A 1037 18.68 -13.13 32.39
N LEU A 1038 19.87 -13.21 33.01
CA LEU A 1038 20.89 -12.17 32.94
C LEU A 1038 21.37 -11.96 31.49
N GLN A 1039 21.48 -13.03 30.70
CA GLN A 1039 21.84 -12.92 29.27
C GLN A 1039 20.84 -12.07 28.49
N ILE A 1040 19.55 -12.37 28.63
CA ILE A 1040 18.49 -11.68 27.90
C ILE A 1040 18.36 -10.25 28.44
N MET A 1041 18.32 -10.07 29.76
CA MET A 1041 18.23 -8.75 30.41
C MET A 1041 19.35 -7.82 29.98
N VAL A 1042 20.60 -8.29 29.95
CA VAL A 1042 21.76 -7.48 29.56
C VAL A 1042 21.69 -7.08 28.09
N PHE A 1043 21.24 -7.97 27.20
CA PHE A 1043 21.12 -7.65 25.78
C PHE A 1043 20.02 -6.60 25.52
N TYR A 1044 18.84 -6.77 26.12
CA TYR A 1044 17.71 -5.85 25.93
C TYR A 1044 17.94 -4.48 26.60
N ASN A 1045 18.69 -4.41 27.70
CA ASN A 1045 18.98 -3.19 28.46
C ASN A 1045 20.45 -2.74 28.36
N LEU A 1046 21.15 -3.10 27.28
CA LEU A 1046 22.61 -2.98 27.16
C LEU A 1046 23.13 -1.56 27.44
N PHE A 1047 22.53 -0.54 26.81
CA PHE A 1047 22.98 0.84 26.95
C PHE A 1047 22.70 1.40 28.36
N THR A 1048 21.59 1.03 28.98
CA THR A 1048 21.25 1.45 30.34
C THR A 1048 22.23 0.85 31.36
N ILE A 1049 22.60 -0.42 31.20
CA ILE A 1049 23.60 -1.06 32.06
C ILE A 1049 24.99 -0.46 31.81
N LEU A 1050 25.37 -0.23 30.55
CA LEU A 1050 26.64 0.41 30.18
C LEU A 1050 26.82 1.81 30.78
N SER A 1051 25.72 2.55 30.98
CA SER A 1051 25.76 3.87 31.60
C SER A 1051 26.08 3.85 33.10
N ASN A 1052 25.97 2.69 33.77
CA ASN A 1052 26.24 2.52 35.20
C ASN A 1052 27.43 1.57 35.43
N GLU A 1053 28.59 2.11 35.77
CA GLU A 1053 29.82 1.33 35.97
C GLU A 1053 29.70 0.25 37.07
N GLN A 1054 28.94 0.51 38.14
CA GLN A 1054 28.72 -0.48 39.20
C GLN A 1054 27.88 -1.66 38.70
N ALA A 1055 26.83 -1.40 37.92
CA ALA A 1055 26.00 -2.45 37.34
C ALA A 1055 26.80 -3.33 36.36
N VAL A 1056 27.75 -2.76 35.60
CA VAL A 1056 28.65 -3.54 34.74
C VAL A 1056 29.56 -4.46 35.56
N GLN A 1057 30.15 -3.96 36.66
CA GLN A 1057 30.98 -4.77 37.55
C GLN A 1057 30.18 -5.89 38.23
N ASP A 1058 28.96 -5.57 38.67
CA ASP A 1058 28.03 -6.50 39.31
C ASP A 1058 27.47 -7.53 38.32
N VAL A 1059 27.41 -7.24 37.03
CA VAL A 1059 27.08 -8.23 35.98
C VAL A 1059 28.27 -9.15 35.69
N TRP A 1060 29.51 -8.66 35.82
CA TRP A 1060 30.72 -9.44 35.53
C TRP A 1060 31.11 -10.40 36.66
N MET A 1061 30.85 -10.03 37.90
CA MET A 1061 31.29 -10.79 39.08
C MET A 1061 30.57 -12.16 39.27
N PRO A 1062 29.24 -12.29 39.09
CA PRO A 1062 28.52 -13.54 39.26
C PRO A 1062 28.83 -14.60 38.21
N PRO A 1063 28.78 -14.34 36.89
CA PRO A 1063 29.08 -15.34 35.88
C PRO A 1063 30.47 -15.93 36.07
N CYS A 1064 31.49 -15.11 36.32
CA CYS A 1064 32.88 -15.54 36.54
C CYS A 1064 33.06 -16.40 37.81
N ARG A 1065 32.45 -16.02 38.94
CA ARG A 1065 32.51 -16.83 40.18
C ARG A 1065 31.69 -18.12 40.08
N LEU A 1066 30.54 -18.08 39.39
CA LEU A 1066 29.62 -19.20 39.25
C LEU A 1066 30.13 -20.23 38.25
N THR A 1067 30.78 -19.82 37.15
CA THR A 1067 31.49 -20.75 36.26
C THR A 1067 32.73 -21.32 36.88
N LEU A 1068 33.54 -20.56 37.62
CA LEU A 1068 34.68 -21.13 38.35
C LEU A 1068 34.23 -22.22 39.33
N ARG A 1069 33.08 -22.05 39.99
CA ARG A 1069 32.48 -23.07 40.87
C ARG A 1069 31.80 -24.24 40.14
N LEU A 1070 31.18 -24.00 38.97
CA LEU A 1070 30.52 -25.04 38.16
C LEU A 1070 31.54 -25.88 37.36
N TYR A 1071 32.61 -25.28 36.84
CA TYR A 1071 33.74 -25.98 36.22
C TYR A 1071 34.51 -26.86 37.21
N ALA A 1072 34.52 -26.48 38.51
CA ALA A 1072 35.24 -27.18 39.56
C ALA A 1072 34.54 -28.45 40.11
N LYS A 1073 33.29 -28.75 39.71
CA LYS A 1073 32.59 -29.98 40.16
C LYS A 1073 32.85 -31.18 39.22
N PRO A 1074 33.18 -32.39 39.71
CA PRO A 1074 33.76 -33.45 38.88
C PRO A 1074 32.77 -34.31 38.08
N HIS A 1075 31.45 -34.16 38.25
CA HIS A 1075 30.46 -35.04 37.61
C HIS A 1075 29.34 -34.22 36.95
N TYR A 1076 29.30 -34.10 35.62
CA TYR A 1076 28.07 -33.96 34.79
C TYR A 1076 28.42 -33.99 33.27
N PRO A 1077 27.64 -34.65 32.38
CA PRO A 1077 27.97 -34.85 30.97
C PRO A 1077 27.47 -33.71 30.02
N LYS A 1078 27.47 -32.44 30.47
CA LYS A 1078 26.95 -31.29 29.68
C LYS A 1078 27.95 -30.12 29.48
N ARG A 1079 29.25 -30.33 29.67
CA ARG A 1079 30.32 -29.32 29.43
C ARG A 1079 30.28 -28.67 28.04
N GLY A 1080 29.86 -29.40 26.99
CA GLY A 1080 29.80 -28.89 25.62
C GLY A 1080 28.67 -27.91 25.34
N ARG A 1081 27.56 -27.93 26.11
CA ARG A 1081 26.51 -26.91 25.99
C ARG A 1081 26.96 -25.63 26.69
N GLU A 1082 27.46 -25.72 27.93
CA GLU A 1082 27.91 -24.59 28.76
C GLU A 1082 28.93 -23.66 28.06
N ALA A 1083 29.86 -24.20 27.26
CA ALA A 1083 30.79 -23.42 26.46
C ALA A 1083 30.15 -22.66 25.28
N LEU A 1084 29.10 -23.21 24.63
CA LEU A 1084 28.36 -22.54 23.56
C LEU A 1084 27.57 -21.31 24.05
N TRP A 1085 27.23 -21.25 25.35
CA TRP A 1085 26.49 -20.15 25.97
C TRP A 1085 27.39 -19.00 26.46
N TRP A 1086 28.71 -19.20 26.51
CA TRP A 1086 29.70 -18.14 26.79
C TRP A 1086 29.97 -17.26 25.58
N THR A 1087 29.79 -17.79 24.37
CA THR A 1087 30.08 -17.09 23.10
C THR A 1087 29.36 -15.73 22.97
N PRO A 1088 28.05 -15.62 23.29
CA PRO A 1088 27.33 -14.34 23.26
C PRO A 1088 27.79 -13.36 24.36
N PHE A 1089 28.14 -13.83 25.56
CA PHE A 1089 28.67 -12.98 26.65
C PHE A 1089 30.09 -12.50 26.38
N LEU A 1090 30.92 -13.32 25.74
CA LEU A 1090 32.25 -12.93 25.25
C LEU A 1090 32.14 -11.94 24.08
N GLN A 1091 31.13 -12.07 23.21
CA GLN A 1091 30.78 -11.06 22.19
C GLN A 1091 30.25 -9.76 22.81
N LEU A 1092 29.38 -9.83 23.82
CA LEU A 1092 28.85 -8.68 24.55
C LEU A 1092 29.95 -7.97 25.35
N SER A 1093 30.85 -8.69 26.01
CA SER A 1093 31.98 -8.11 26.75
C SER A 1093 33.00 -7.47 25.81
N SER A 1094 33.25 -8.04 24.63
CA SER A 1094 34.02 -7.34 23.59
C SER A 1094 33.29 -6.10 23.08
N LEU A 1095 31.96 -6.11 22.96
CA LEU A 1095 31.14 -4.92 22.65
C LEU A 1095 31.21 -3.85 23.74
N ILE A 1096 31.19 -4.24 25.03
CA ILE A 1096 31.27 -3.37 26.21
C ILE A 1096 32.67 -2.73 26.32
N ILE A 1097 33.73 -3.52 26.09
CA ILE A 1097 35.12 -3.02 26.06
C ILE A 1097 35.36 -2.10 24.86
N LEU A 1098 34.79 -2.42 23.69
CA LEU A 1098 34.88 -1.57 22.48
C LEU A 1098 34.11 -0.26 22.63
N THR A 1099 32.94 -0.27 23.28
CA THR A 1099 32.13 0.94 23.51
C THR A 1099 32.73 1.85 24.59
N GLN A 1100 33.27 1.30 25.69
CA GLN A 1100 34.01 2.10 26.68
C GLN A 1100 35.29 2.73 26.12
N LYS A 1101 35.99 2.06 25.19
CA LYS A 1101 37.15 2.64 24.49
C LYS A 1101 36.73 3.64 23.39
N GLY A 1102 35.63 3.38 22.69
CA GLY A 1102 35.09 4.25 21.65
C GLY A 1102 34.55 5.58 22.18
N MET A 1103 33.87 5.59 23.32
CA MET A 1103 33.38 6.82 23.97
C MET A 1103 34.48 7.67 24.62
N LYS A 1104 35.68 7.12 24.86
CA LYS A 1104 36.86 7.90 25.29
C LYS A 1104 37.65 8.49 24.12
N CYS A 1105 37.35 8.10 22.88
CA CYS A 1105 37.99 8.60 21.66
C CYS A 1105 37.13 9.62 20.88
N LEU A 1106 35.87 9.82 21.26
CA LEU A 1106 35.03 10.96 20.89
C LEU A 1106 35.13 12.01 22.00
#